data_AF-A0AA36CUN4-F1
#
_entry.id   AF-A0AA36CUN4-F1
#
_cell.length_a   1.000
_cell.length_b   1.000
_cell.length_c   1.000
_cell.angle_alpha   90.00
_cell.angle_beta   90.00
_cell.angle_gamma   90.00
#
_symmetry.space_group_name_H-M   'P 1'
#
loop_
_entity.id
_entity.type
_entity.pdbx_description
1 polymer ?
#
loop_
_entity_poly.entity_id
_entity_poly.type
_entity_poly.pdbx_seq_one_letter_code
_entity_poly.pdbx_strand_id
1 'polypeptide(L)'
;MASPSAKRAAENLQNSPDFHKFSSPILQSIYQHPPECDPYYHYDVKTNTCVSATIIQFEDQINELPMQVLHGIAFPILSLVTLVMNGAVIAVLRQQNRNSPTVGPLEWMAVSACLMATSPLPFIIYYYHIIDRHHPVQHIGLCHLEKICMQVLPFFFNTLTTFFTLLLGIQRFIAVQYPLECSRWCSIKVVRAWAKIILFISFLLTALHFFADSRVIYHFCIPSYQMPNEARELGMKSMWVARCYIGHTPLAIALGPEEFAWMLDLLRLCLLVIPSSFLFVITILLIRTIRIADSSRLRESGGRHRRGPRASAHTTMMLAVVISLFLLARLPITILILIVKISELIPSLGQVIFVHNPYLIALNNLLFMTVHPITFGLYMLMSKRFRVSLRKLFGCRFLASDADLQMIPAFSSARMQSIGSMGQKKSSDMSMALLNGSHKKKKLSRAPPTQQLAEGIRKIAGDRAQAEIGIICGSGLGELGNLVEDPFPVSYDDIPAFPPLHVPGHKGIMLFGRIAGHRVVCLQGRFHPYEYDMNLALCALPVRVMHQFGIKTLFVSNAAGGMKSTFRYGDLMLIKDHIFLPGLAGQSPLVGLSDPRFGPRFVSVHDLYDKELRKMALHVAEEQGIRISEGIYVMCGGPQYETPAEVSLFKMLGADALGMSTCHEVVVARQCGIKVLGMSLITNIANFDTENAVEVTHEEVLQAAKENGKRAAAFVKGILAEMKKRE
;
A
#
# COMPACT_ATOMS: atom_id res chain seq x y z
N MET A 1 -6.33 -33.34 52.97
CA MET A 1 -6.32 -34.53 52.08
C MET A 1 -5.79 -34.10 50.72
N ALA A 2 -4.51 -34.36 50.44
CA ALA A 2 -3.87 -34.00 49.17
C ALA A 2 -4.61 -34.58 47.96
N SER A 3 -4.64 -33.85 46.85
CA SER A 3 -5.28 -34.31 45.61
C SER A 3 -4.60 -35.59 45.08
N PRO A 4 -5.33 -36.45 44.34
CA PRO A 4 -4.74 -37.64 43.72
C PRO A 4 -3.57 -37.32 42.77
N SER A 5 -3.52 -36.12 42.19
CA SER A 5 -2.41 -35.67 41.34
C SER A 5 -1.17 -35.33 42.16
N ALA A 6 -1.33 -34.68 43.32
CA ALA A 6 -0.22 -34.35 44.22
C ALA A 6 0.43 -35.61 44.81
N LYS A 7 -0.37 -36.63 45.14
CA LYS A 7 0.15 -37.95 45.56
C LYS A 7 0.96 -38.63 44.45
N ARG A 8 0.49 -38.60 43.21
CA ARG A 8 1.23 -39.12 42.04
C ARG A 8 2.51 -38.35 41.75
N ALA A 9 2.50 -37.03 41.88
CA ALA A 9 3.69 -36.21 41.69
C ALA A 9 4.76 -36.52 42.74
N ALA A 10 4.36 -36.68 44.02
CA ALA A 10 5.25 -37.07 45.10
C ALA A 10 5.84 -38.48 44.92
N GLU A 11 5.03 -39.46 44.48
CA GLU A 11 5.50 -40.81 44.14
C GLU A 11 6.44 -40.82 42.92
N ASN A 12 6.16 -40.02 41.89
CA ASN A 12 7.04 -39.87 40.72
C ASN A 12 8.36 -39.18 41.04
N LEU A 13 8.38 -38.26 42.00
CA LEU A 13 9.59 -37.61 42.53
C LEU A 13 10.48 -38.59 43.28
N GLN A 14 9.91 -39.45 44.13
CA GLN A 14 10.66 -40.53 44.79
C GLN A 14 11.26 -41.53 43.79
N ASN A 15 10.57 -41.78 42.67
CA ASN A 15 11.00 -42.71 41.63
C ASN A 15 11.86 -42.06 40.52
N SER A 16 12.17 -40.76 40.62
CA SER A 16 13.01 -40.08 39.63
C SER A 16 14.46 -40.60 39.71
N PRO A 17 15.11 -40.95 38.58
CA PRO A 17 16.48 -41.46 38.57
C PRO A 17 17.51 -40.49 39.15
N ASP A 18 17.16 -39.20 39.26
CA ASP A 18 18.00 -38.20 39.90
C ASP A 18 17.79 -38.14 41.43
N PHE A 19 16.66 -38.60 41.98
CA PHE A 19 16.37 -38.58 43.42
C PHE A 19 17.35 -39.45 44.23
N HIS A 20 17.71 -40.62 43.68
CA HIS A 20 18.65 -41.55 44.32
C HIS A 20 20.13 -41.18 44.14
N LYS A 21 20.48 -40.17 43.31
CA LYS A 21 21.87 -39.70 43.18
C LYS A 21 22.32 -38.75 44.29
N PHE A 22 21.40 -38.27 45.13
CA PHE A 22 21.67 -37.23 46.13
C PHE A 22 21.70 -37.77 47.59
N SER A 23 21.86 -39.07 47.80
CA SER A 23 22.03 -39.69 49.13
C SER A 23 23.50 -39.81 49.56
N SER A 24 24.30 -38.75 49.36
CA SER A 24 25.72 -38.71 49.72
C SER A 24 25.91 -38.25 51.19
N PRO A 25 26.83 -38.85 51.97
CA PRO A 25 27.18 -38.39 53.33
C PRO A 25 27.57 -36.90 53.40
N ILE A 26 28.11 -36.35 52.32
CA ILE A 26 28.49 -34.93 52.19
C ILE A 26 27.25 -34.02 52.22
N LEU A 27 26.13 -34.50 51.67
CA LEU A 27 24.86 -33.74 51.63
C LEU A 27 24.16 -33.71 52.99
N GLN A 28 24.40 -34.73 53.83
CA GLN A 28 23.96 -34.74 55.23
C GLN A 28 24.76 -33.75 56.09
N SER A 29 26.05 -33.51 55.81
CA SER A 29 26.84 -32.51 56.54
C SER A 29 26.46 -31.07 56.15
N ILE A 30 26.18 -30.82 54.86
CA ILE A 30 25.67 -29.52 54.37
C ILE A 30 24.29 -29.20 54.99
N TYR A 31 23.49 -30.22 55.31
CA TYR A 31 22.19 -30.06 55.99
C TYR A 31 22.32 -29.66 57.47
N GLN A 32 23.36 -30.14 58.16
CA GLN A 32 23.61 -29.81 59.57
C GLN A 32 24.36 -28.49 59.74
N HIS A 33 25.19 -28.13 58.76
CA HIS A 33 25.95 -26.90 58.70
C HIS A 33 25.87 -26.31 57.29
N PRO A 34 24.83 -25.51 56.98
CA PRO A 34 24.74 -24.86 55.68
C PRO A 34 25.93 -23.90 55.52
N PRO A 35 26.69 -23.99 54.41
CA PRO A 35 27.78 -23.06 54.16
C PRO A 35 27.22 -21.64 54.03
N GLU A 36 27.72 -20.73 54.86
CA GLU A 36 27.38 -19.32 54.80
C GLU A 36 28.05 -18.72 53.55
N CYS A 37 27.26 -18.48 52.51
CA CYS A 37 27.66 -17.59 51.43
C CYS A 37 27.31 -16.15 51.82
N ASP A 38 28.09 -15.17 51.34
CA ASP A 38 27.74 -13.75 51.45
C ASP A 38 26.30 -13.49 50.95
N PRO A 39 25.63 -12.42 51.42
CA PRO A 39 24.20 -12.14 51.12
C PRO A 39 23.82 -12.10 49.63
N TYR A 40 24.83 -11.99 48.75
CA TYR A 40 24.70 -11.86 47.30
C TYR A 40 25.00 -13.17 46.54
N TYR A 41 25.21 -14.28 47.25
CA TYR A 41 25.66 -15.55 46.70
C TYR A 41 24.77 -16.69 47.16
N HIS A 42 24.51 -17.63 46.26
CA HIS A 42 23.78 -18.86 46.54
C HIS A 42 24.73 -20.05 46.46
N TYR A 43 24.62 -20.99 47.40
CA TYR A 43 25.45 -22.19 47.38
C TYR A 43 24.87 -23.23 46.41
N ASP A 44 25.61 -23.58 45.35
CA ASP A 44 25.24 -24.67 44.45
C ASP A 44 25.89 -25.98 44.90
N VAL A 45 25.03 -26.90 45.30
CA VAL A 45 25.40 -28.19 45.88
C VAL A 45 26.08 -29.11 44.87
N LYS A 46 25.78 -28.98 43.57
CA LYS A 46 26.37 -29.84 42.53
C LYS A 46 27.81 -29.44 42.18
N THR A 47 28.10 -28.15 42.25
CA THR A 47 29.43 -27.58 41.95
C THR A 47 30.26 -27.32 43.21
N ASN A 48 29.66 -27.42 44.40
CA ASN A 48 30.28 -27.16 45.69
C ASN A 48 30.87 -25.75 45.80
N THR A 49 30.18 -24.75 45.24
CA THR A 49 30.65 -23.35 45.19
C THR A 49 29.53 -22.35 45.49
N CYS A 50 29.88 -21.25 46.16
CA CYS A 50 29.02 -20.06 46.26
C CYS A 50 29.06 -19.30 44.94
N VAL A 51 27.90 -19.12 44.32
CA VAL A 51 27.75 -18.47 43.01
C VAL A 51 26.93 -17.19 43.15
N SER A 52 27.42 -16.11 42.56
CA SER A 52 26.64 -14.87 42.44
C SER A 52 25.54 -15.11 41.43
N ALA A 53 24.30 -15.12 41.91
CA ALA A 53 23.15 -15.40 41.07
C ALA A 53 21.94 -14.66 41.61
N THR A 54 21.12 -14.12 40.72
CA THR A 54 19.82 -13.57 41.09
C THR A 54 18.77 -14.62 40.77
N ILE A 55 17.96 -15.01 41.77
CA ILE A 55 16.81 -15.90 41.56
C ILE A 55 15.95 -15.28 40.45
N ILE A 56 15.68 -16.02 39.38
CA ILE A 56 14.65 -15.58 38.45
C ILE A 56 13.33 -15.69 39.21
N GLN A 57 12.63 -14.57 39.38
CA GLN A 57 11.33 -14.42 40.07
C GLN A 57 10.18 -15.21 39.40
N PHE A 58 10.38 -16.46 39.00
CA PHE A 58 9.31 -17.29 38.45
C PHE A 58 8.43 -17.92 39.53
N GLU A 59 8.79 -17.87 40.82
CA GLU A 59 8.24 -18.88 41.74
C GLU A 59 7.57 -18.40 43.03
N ASP A 60 7.84 -17.22 43.59
CA ASP A 60 7.13 -16.84 44.83
C ASP A 60 5.82 -16.06 44.58
N GLN A 61 5.65 -15.41 43.41
CA GLN A 61 4.47 -14.57 43.12
C GLN A 61 3.65 -15.00 41.89
N ILE A 62 4.19 -15.86 41.01
CA ILE A 62 3.50 -16.28 39.78
C ILE A 62 2.44 -17.38 40.04
N ASN A 63 2.58 -18.09 41.15
CA ASN A 63 1.58 -19.07 41.60
C ASN A 63 0.40 -18.44 42.34
N GLU A 64 0.44 -17.14 42.65
CA GLU A 64 -0.71 -16.43 43.21
C GLU A 64 -1.85 -16.36 42.19
N LEU A 65 -3.09 -16.60 42.64
CA LEU A 65 -4.31 -16.61 41.82
C LEU A 65 -4.39 -15.43 40.81
N PRO A 66 -4.03 -14.18 41.17
CA PRO A 66 -4.07 -13.07 40.23
C PRO A 66 -3.10 -13.19 39.06
N MET A 67 -1.87 -13.69 39.28
CA MET A 67 -0.87 -13.86 38.23
C MET A 67 -1.23 -14.99 37.27
N GLN A 68 -1.90 -16.02 37.77
CA GLN A 68 -2.50 -17.07 36.94
C GLN A 68 -3.61 -16.52 36.03
N VAL A 69 -4.45 -15.63 36.55
CA VAL A 69 -5.48 -14.97 35.73
C VAL A 69 -4.84 -14.07 34.68
N LEU A 70 -3.86 -13.27 35.06
CA LEU A 70 -3.18 -12.33 34.16
C LEU A 70 -2.42 -13.04 33.03
N HIS A 71 -1.54 -13.99 33.34
CA HIS A 71 -0.70 -14.66 32.34
C HIS A 71 -1.32 -15.92 31.76
N GLY A 72 -2.05 -16.71 32.56
CA GLY A 72 -2.63 -17.98 32.13
C GLY A 72 -3.93 -17.83 31.33
N ILE A 73 -4.68 -16.74 31.52
CA ILE A 73 -5.99 -16.51 30.86
C ILE A 73 -6.00 -15.21 30.06
N ALA A 74 -5.78 -14.06 30.70
CA ALA A 74 -5.93 -12.77 30.05
C ALA A 74 -4.92 -12.55 28.91
N PHE A 75 -3.65 -12.94 29.12
CA PHE A 75 -2.62 -12.81 28.10
C PHE A 75 -2.89 -13.65 26.83
N PRO A 76 -3.22 -14.96 26.90
CA PRO A 76 -3.63 -15.74 25.73
C PRO A 76 -4.83 -15.15 25.00
N ILE A 77 -5.87 -14.71 25.72
CA ILE A 77 -7.05 -14.07 25.11
C ILE A 77 -6.63 -12.81 24.36
N LEU A 78 -5.85 -11.93 24.99
CA LEU A 78 -5.39 -10.68 24.38
C LEU A 78 -4.46 -10.93 23.19
N SER A 79 -3.64 -11.99 23.24
CA SER A 79 -2.80 -12.43 22.13
C SER A 79 -3.63 -12.92 20.94
N LEU A 80 -4.70 -13.68 21.19
CA LEU A 80 -5.64 -14.11 20.16
C LEU A 80 -6.35 -12.91 19.51
N VAL A 81 -6.85 -11.97 20.32
CA VAL A 81 -7.48 -10.74 19.82
C VAL A 81 -6.50 -9.97 18.95
N THR A 82 -5.25 -9.81 19.41
CA THR A 82 -4.19 -9.12 18.67
C THR A 82 -3.87 -9.81 17.33
N LEU A 83 -3.81 -11.14 17.32
CA LEU A 83 -3.58 -11.95 16.12
C LEU A 83 -4.71 -11.79 15.10
N VAL A 84 -5.97 -11.86 15.54
CA VAL A 84 -7.14 -11.68 14.68
C VAL A 84 -7.17 -10.28 14.06
N MET A 85 -6.98 -9.24 14.88
CA MET A 85 -7.04 -7.85 14.43
C MET A 85 -5.90 -7.52 13.46
N ASN A 86 -4.66 -7.86 13.78
CA ASN A 86 -3.52 -7.61 12.88
C ASN A 86 -3.54 -8.55 11.66
N GLY A 87 -4.08 -9.76 11.78
CA GLY A 87 -4.36 -10.64 10.65
C GLY A 87 -5.34 -10.01 9.66
N ALA A 88 -6.40 -9.36 10.16
CA ALA A 88 -7.34 -8.60 9.33
C ALA A 88 -6.66 -7.39 8.66
N VAL A 89 -5.75 -6.67 9.34
CA VAL A 89 -4.93 -5.62 8.72
C VAL A 89 -4.14 -6.17 7.55
N ILE A 90 -3.41 -7.27 7.75
CA ILE A 90 -2.57 -7.89 6.72
C ILE A 90 -3.43 -8.32 5.53
N ALA A 91 -4.58 -8.95 5.77
CA ALA A 91 -5.49 -9.37 4.71
C ALA A 91 -5.99 -8.19 3.87
N VAL A 92 -6.38 -7.08 4.52
CA VAL A 92 -6.79 -5.85 3.82
C VAL A 92 -5.63 -5.23 3.03
N LEU A 93 -4.45 -5.13 3.62
CA LEU A 93 -3.27 -4.54 2.96
C LEU A 93 -2.82 -5.36 1.74
N ARG A 94 -3.00 -6.69 1.75
CA ARG A 94 -2.68 -7.54 0.61
C ARG A 94 -3.59 -7.35 -0.60
N GLN A 95 -4.81 -6.87 -0.38
CA GLN A 95 -5.73 -6.49 -1.46
C GLN A 95 -5.46 -5.07 -1.99
N GLN A 96 -4.72 -4.26 -1.26
CA GLN A 96 -4.33 -2.92 -1.70
C GLN A 96 -3.17 -2.98 -2.69
N ASN A 97 -3.02 -1.92 -3.48
CA ASN A 97 -1.95 -1.83 -4.49
C ASN A 97 -0.56 -1.99 -3.83
N ARG A 98 0.08 -3.14 -4.05
CA ARG A 98 1.43 -3.48 -3.53
C ARG A 98 2.53 -2.54 -4.01
N ASN A 99 2.27 -1.70 -5.00
CA ASN A 99 3.21 -0.69 -5.49
C ASN A 99 3.16 0.61 -4.68
N SER A 100 2.30 0.74 -3.66
CA SER A 100 2.37 1.88 -2.75
C SER A 100 3.56 1.74 -1.79
N PRO A 101 4.42 2.77 -1.66
CA PRO A 101 5.58 2.73 -0.78
C PRO A 101 5.24 2.69 0.72
N THR A 102 4.00 2.96 1.10
CA THR A 102 3.52 2.91 2.50
C THR A 102 2.96 1.54 2.89
N VAL A 103 2.48 0.74 1.93
CA VAL A 103 1.85 -0.56 2.21
C VAL A 103 2.84 -1.55 2.80
N GLY A 104 4.07 -1.59 2.29
CA GLY A 104 5.12 -2.49 2.78
C GLY A 104 5.44 -2.28 4.27
N PRO A 105 5.84 -1.08 4.72
CA PRO A 105 6.08 -0.80 6.14
C PRO A 105 4.88 -1.12 7.04
N LEU A 106 3.64 -0.81 6.61
CA LEU A 106 2.44 -1.16 7.37
C LEU A 106 2.25 -2.68 7.51
N GLU A 107 2.50 -3.45 6.45
CA GLU A 107 2.43 -4.91 6.49
C GLU A 107 3.48 -5.48 7.46
N TRP A 108 4.73 -4.99 7.40
CA TRP A 108 5.79 -5.40 8.33
C TRP A 108 5.48 -5.06 9.79
N MET A 109 4.86 -3.92 10.06
CA MET A 109 4.39 -3.56 11.40
C MET A 109 3.34 -4.55 11.92
N ALA A 110 2.33 -4.86 11.10
CA ALA A 110 1.26 -5.79 11.48
C ALA A 110 1.79 -7.22 11.68
N VAL A 111 2.69 -7.69 10.82
CA VAL A 111 3.35 -9.00 10.95
C VAL A 111 4.19 -9.06 12.22
N SER A 112 4.99 -8.01 12.50
CA SER A 112 5.80 -7.95 13.70
C SER A 112 4.94 -7.95 14.97
N ALA A 113 3.82 -7.20 14.98
CA ALA A 113 2.88 -7.19 16.09
C ALA A 113 2.25 -8.57 16.34
N CYS A 114 1.86 -9.32 15.30
CA CYS A 114 1.38 -10.69 15.44
C CYS A 114 2.45 -11.59 16.07
N LEU A 115 3.67 -11.56 15.54
CA LEU A 115 4.75 -12.42 16.00
C LEU A 115 5.14 -12.09 17.44
N MET A 116 5.18 -10.80 17.79
CA MET A 116 5.39 -10.33 19.16
C MET A 116 4.34 -10.89 20.10
N ALA A 117 3.05 -10.80 19.75
CA ALA A 117 1.94 -11.29 20.57
C ALA A 117 1.97 -12.82 20.74
N THR A 118 2.36 -13.55 19.70
CA THR A 118 2.40 -15.01 19.74
C THR A 118 3.67 -15.57 20.38
N SER A 119 4.77 -14.81 20.40
CA SER A 119 6.07 -15.31 20.86
C SER A 119 6.11 -15.79 22.32
N PRO A 120 5.35 -15.21 23.27
CA PRO A 120 5.28 -15.70 24.66
C PRO A 120 4.41 -16.95 24.84
N LEU A 121 3.49 -17.24 23.91
CA LEU A 121 2.49 -18.31 24.06
C LEU A 121 3.09 -19.71 24.26
N PRO A 122 4.15 -20.13 23.56
CA PRO A 122 4.74 -21.45 23.77
C PRO A 122 5.16 -21.67 25.23
N PHE A 123 5.80 -20.68 25.85
CA PHE A 123 6.18 -20.74 27.26
C PHE A 123 4.96 -20.69 28.18
N ILE A 124 4.04 -19.74 27.97
CA ILE A 124 2.85 -19.56 28.81
C ILE A 124 1.96 -20.81 28.77
N ILE A 125 1.69 -21.38 27.60
CA ILE A 125 0.86 -22.58 27.47
C ILE A 125 1.55 -23.76 28.14
N TYR A 126 2.83 -23.94 27.89
CA TYR A 126 3.59 -25.04 28.49
C TYR A 126 3.64 -24.95 30.02
N TYR A 127 3.95 -23.77 30.56
CA TYR A 127 4.10 -23.54 31.99
C TYR A 127 2.78 -23.56 32.75
N TYR A 128 1.73 -22.89 32.23
CA TYR A 128 0.45 -22.78 32.95
C TYR A 128 -0.54 -23.91 32.61
N HIS A 129 -0.49 -24.56 31.45
CA HIS A 129 -1.55 -25.49 31.04
C HIS A 129 -1.11 -26.94 30.85
N ILE A 130 0.20 -27.21 30.68
CA ILE A 130 0.70 -28.55 30.35
C ILE A 130 1.45 -29.20 31.52
N ILE A 131 2.39 -28.47 32.14
CA ILE A 131 3.19 -29.00 33.25
C ILE A 131 2.44 -28.94 34.58
N ASP A 132 2.74 -29.89 35.48
CA ASP A 132 2.37 -29.75 36.89
C ASP A 132 3.15 -28.58 37.50
N ARG A 133 2.45 -27.48 37.76
CA ARG A 133 2.99 -26.18 38.18
C ARG A 133 3.69 -26.24 39.54
N HIS A 134 3.53 -27.34 40.26
CA HIS A 134 4.16 -27.62 41.55
C HIS A 134 5.39 -28.51 41.42
N HIS A 135 5.83 -28.82 40.18
CA HIS A 135 6.98 -29.69 39.98
C HIS A 135 8.26 -28.98 40.45
N PRO A 136 8.95 -29.50 41.48
CA PRO A 136 10.04 -28.80 42.15
C PRO A 136 11.35 -28.79 41.39
N VAL A 137 11.41 -29.53 40.28
CA VAL A 137 12.59 -29.68 39.43
C VAL A 137 12.29 -29.09 38.06
N GLN A 138 12.93 -27.96 37.76
CA GLN A 138 12.88 -27.30 36.45
C GLN A 138 14.00 -27.83 35.54
N HIS A 139 13.75 -27.80 34.23
CA HIS A 139 14.73 -28.22 33.21
C HIS A 139 15.37 -27.02 32.52
N ILE A 140 16.64 -27.18 32.09
CA ILE A 140 17.39 -26.09 31.42
C ILE A 140 16.73 -25.68 30.09
N GLY A 141 16.03 -26.61 29.44
CA GLY A 141 15.22 -26.30 28.26
C GLY A 141 14.10 -25.30 28.56
N LEU A 142 13.45 -25.40 29.72
CA LEU A 142 12.40 -24.48 30.15
C LEU A 142 12.96 -23.07 30.42
N CYS A 143 14.15 -22.99 31.01
CA CYS A 143 14.89 -21.74 31.19
C CYS A 143 15.18 -21.02 29.87
N HIS A 144 15.68 -21.75 28.88
CA HIS A 144 15.96 -21.17 27.56
C HIS A 144 14.68 -20.84 26.79
N LEU A 145 13.63 -21.65 26.93
CA LEU A 145 12.33 -21.40 26.34
C LEU A 145 11.75 -20.09 26.88
N GLU A 146 11.80 -19.87 28.19
CA GLU A 146 11.42 -18.61 28.82
C GLU A 146 12.19 -17.44 28.23
N LYS A 147 13.53 -17.50 28.26
CA LYS A 147 14.37 -16.43 27.72
C LYS A 147 14.04 -16.10 26.27
N ILE A 148 13.85 -17.11 25.42
CA ILE A 148 13.57 -16.91 24.00
C ILE A 148 12.16 -16.33 23.80
N CYS A 149 11.14 -16.94 24.41
CA CYS A 149 9.73 -16.62 24.18
C CYS A 149 9.26 -15.36 24.91
N MET A 150 9.75 -15.11 26.12
CA MET A 150 9.29 -14.00 26.98
C MET A 150 10.15 -12.75 26.85
N GLN A 151 11.42 -12.87 26.45
CA GLN A 151 12.35 -11.74 26.44
C GLN A 151 12.89 -11.45 25.03
N VAL A 152 13.55 -12.42 24.40
CA VAL A 152 14.33 -12.19 23.16
C VAL A 152 13.43 -11.92 21.95
N LEU A 153 12.45 -12.79 21.68
CA LEU A 153 11.55 -12.63 20.54
C LEU A 153 10.64 -11.39 20.69
N PRO A 154 10.00 -11.15 21.85
CA PRO A 154 9.22 -9.93 22.06
C PRO A 154 10.06 -8.66 21.86
N PHE A 155 11.30 -8.64 22.37
CA PHE A 155 12.21 -7.50 22.18
C PHE A 155 12.52 -7.24 20.70
N PHE A 156 12.83 -8.28 19.93
CA PHE A 156 13.09 -8.15 18.49
C PHE A 156 11.90 -7.59 17.72
N PHE A 157 10.72 -8.17 17.90
CA PHE A 157 9.52 -7.76 17.17
C PHE A 157 8.99 -6.38 17.62
N ASN A 158 9.15 -6.03 18.89
CA ASN A 158 8.88 -4.67 19.36
C ASN A 158 9.82 -3.64 18.70
N THR A 159 11.11 -3.97 18.62
CA THR A 159 12.11 -3.10 17.98
C THR A 159 11.79 -2.88 16.50
N LEU A 160 11.42 -3.95 15.78
CA LEU A 160 10.95 -3.85 14.39
C LEU A 160 9.72 -2.95 14.27
N THR A 161 8.70 -3.20 15.10
CA THR A 161 7.45 -2.42 15.10
C THR A 161 7.72 -0.94 15.33
N THR A 162 8.63 -0.62 16.26
CA THR A 162 9.04 0.75 16.58
C THR A 162 9.74 1.43 15.40
N PHE A 163 10.74 0.79 14.79
CA PHE A 163 11.46 1.39 13.67
C PHE A 163 10.61 1.51 12.39
N PHE A 164 9.72 0.55 12.10
CA PHE A 164 8.79 0.71 10.99
C PHE A 164 7.73 1.79 11.23
N THR A 165 7.29 1.97 12.49
CA THR A 165 6.44 3.11 12.87
C THR A 165 7.17 4.43 12.57
N LEU A 166 8.44 4.52 12.94
CA LEU A 166 9.28 5.70 12.69
C LEU A 166 9.44 5.98 11.20
N LEU A 167 9.74 4.95 10.41
CA LEU A 167 9.85 5.06 8.96
C LEU A 167 8.55 5.59 8.34
N LEU A 168 7.40 5.08 8.77
CA LEU A 168 6.10 5.54 8.29
C LEU A 168 5.82 7.00 8.68
N GLY A 169 6.21 7.40 9.89
CA GLY A 169 6.14 8.78 10.36
C GLY A 169 6.97 9.73 9.49
N ILE A 170 8.22 9.37 9.20
CA ILE A 170 9.12 10.12 8.32
C ILE A 170 8.56 10.22 6.90
N GLN A 171 8.06 9.12 6.34
CA GLN A 171 7.45 9.12 5.00
C GLN A 171 6.27 10.10 4.92
N ARG A 172 5.39 10.09 5.94
CA ARG A 172 4.25 11.01 6.00
C ARG A 172 4.70 12.46 6.09
N PHE A 173 5.73 12.74 6.88
CA PHE A 173 6.31 14.07 6.98
C PHE A 173 6.89 14.55 5.64
N ILE A 174 7.73 13.74 4.99
CA ILE A 174 8.32 14.08 3.69
C ILE A 174 7.24 14.27 2.64
N ALA A 175 6.21 13.42 2.63
CA ALA A 175 5.10 13.54 1.67
C ALA A 175 4.35 14.86 1.77
N VAL A 176 4.23 15.44 2.97
CA VAL A 176 3.53 16.71 3.19
C VAL A 176 4.46 17.91 3.06
N GLN A 177 5.68 17.83 3.62
CA GLN A 177 6.63 18.95 3.62
C GLN A 177 7.35 19.12 2.29
N TYR A 178 7.64 18.01 1.58
CA TYR A 178 8.45 17.98 0.36
C TYR A 178 7.79 17.10 -0.72
N PRO A 179 6.61 17.48 -1.25
CA PRO A 179 5.84 16.63 -2.17
C PRO A 179 6.59 16.33 -3.49
N LEU A 180 7.41 17.25 -3.97
CA LEU A 180 8.20 17.07 -5.21
C LEU A 180 9.34 16.07 -5.03
N GLU A 181 9.98 16.06 -3.86
CA GLU A 181 11.07 15.14 -3.53
C GLU A 181 10.59 13.81 -2.93
N CYS A 182 9.32 13.74 -2.52
CA CYS A 182 8.71 12.53 -1.95
C CYS A 182 8.87 11.32 -2.88
N SER A 183 8.75 11.52 -4.20
CA SER A 183 8.96 10.46 -5.19
C SER A 183 10.37 9.85 -5.16
N ARG A 184 11.38 10.64 -4.76
CA ARG A 184 12.78 10.21 -4.63
C ARG A 184 13.01 9.50 -3.31
N TRP A 185 12.64 10.13 -2.19
CA TRP A 185 12.92 9.63 -0.82
C TRP A 185 11.96 8.54 -0.36
N CYS A 186 10.72 8.55 -0.83
CA CYS A 186 9.69 7.56 -0.52
C CYS A 186 9.49 6.56 -1.67
N SER A 187 10.47 6.37 -2.55
CA SER A 187 10.37 5.34 -3.59
C SER A 187 10.40 3.94 -3.00
N ILE A 188 9.71 2.98 -3.63
CA ILE A 188 9.69 1.57 -3.20
C ILE A 188 11.11 1.01 -3.01
N LYS A 189 12.06 1.40 -3.87
CA LYS A 189 13.46 0.95 -3.79
C LYS A 189 14.13 1.42 -2.51
N VAL A 190 13.98 2.70 -2.18
CA VAL A 190 14.55 3.30 -0.97
C VAL A 190 13.90 2.70 0.29
N VAL A 191 12.58 2.53 0.27
CA VAL A 191 11.84 1.93 1.40
C VAL A 191 12.28 0.48 1.66
N ARG A 192 12.50 -0.31 0.61
CA ARG A 192 13.04 -1.67 0.74
C ARG A 192 14.47 -1.68 1.28
N ALA A 193 15.30 -0.70 0.93
CA ALA A 193 16.64 -0.57 1.49
C ALA A 193 16.58 -0.27 3.00
N TRP A 194 15.76 0.70 3.41
CA TRP A 194 15.52 1.00 4.82
C TRP A 194 14.96 -0.20 5.60
N ALA A 195 14.04 -0.96 5.02
CA ALA A 195 13.51 -2.18 5.66
C ALA A 195 14.61 -3.21 5.96
N LYS A 196 15.60 -3.38 5.07
CA LYS A 196 16.75 -4.25 5.31
C LYS A 196 17.65 -3.72 6.42
N ILE A 197 17.89 -2.41 6.46
CA ILE A 197 18.68 -1.75 7.50
C ILE A 197 17.99 -1.93 8.86
N ILE A 198 16.69 -1.69 8.94
CA ILE A 198 15.88 -1.89 10.15
C ILE A 198 16.02 -3.33 10.64
N LEU A 199 15.84 -4.31 9.74
CA LEU A 199 15.97 -5.73 10.10
C LEU A 199 17.36 -6.06 10.66
N PHE A 200 18.42 -5.55 10.01
CA PHE A 200 19.79 -5.76 10.44
C PHE A 200 20.08 -5.14 11.82
N ILE A 201 19.66 -3.89 12.04
CA ILE A 201 19.84 -3.19 13.32
C ILE A 201 19.05 -3.90 14.43
N SER A 202 17.79 -4.28 14.19
CA SER A 202 16.98 -5.00 15.17
C SER A 202 17.61 -6.36 15.53
N PHE A 203 18.18 -7.07 14.56
CA PHE A 203 18.90 -8.31 14.80
C PHE A 203 20.15 -8.07 15.67
N LEU A 204 20.97 -7.06 15.35
CA LEU A 204 22.18 -6.73 16.10
C LEU A 204 21.87 -6.37 17.56
N LEU A 205 20.85 -5.52 17.78
CA LEU A 205 20.40 -5.13 19.11
C LEU A 205 19.85 -6.33 19.91
N THR A 206 19.14 -7.22 19.24
CA THR A 206 18.61 -8.45 19.87
C THR A 206 19.72 -9.43 20.20
N ALA A 207 20.74 -9.55 19.35
CA ALA A 207 21.91 -10.37 19.62
C ALA A 207 22.66 -9.85 20.87
N LEU A 208 22.87 -8.53 20.97
CA LEU A 208 23.46 -7.91 22.15
C LEU A 208 22.64 -8.20 23.41
N HIS A 209 21.32 -8.09 23.33
CA HIS A 209 20.42 -8.46 24.43
C HIS A 209 20.48 -9.96 24.78
N PHE A 210 20.57 -10.84 23.78
CA PHE A 210 20.62 -12.28 23.99
C PHE A 210 21.90 -12.72 24.71
N PHE A 211 23.04 -12.10 24.40
CA PHE A 211 24.32 -12.40 25.06
C PHE A 211 24.55 -11.61 26.35
N ALA A 212 23.54 -10.86 26.82
CA ALA A 212 23.64 -10.08 28.02
C ALA A 212 23.80 -10.95 29.28
N ASP A 213 23.01 -12.02 29.33
CA ASP A 213 22.89 -12.90 30.47
C ASP A 213 22.98 -14.38 30.05
N SER A 214 23.40 -15.24 30.96
CA SER A 214 23.39 -16.69 30.78
C SER A 214 22.30 -17.30 31.64
N ARG A 215 21.69 -18.40 31.18
CA ARG A 215 20.71 -19.16 31.95
C ARG A 215 21.40 -20.37 32.54
N VAL A 216 21.31 -20.51 33.85
CA VAL A 216 21.94 -21.58 34.63
C VAL A 216 20.90 -22.20 35.55
N ILE A 217 21.11 -23.47 35.91
CA ILE A 217 20.28 -24.17 36.89
C ILE A 217 21.11 -24.44 38.13
N TYR A 218 20.59 -24.00 39.28
CA TYR A 218 21.16 -24.35 40.58
C TYR A 218 20.24 -25.29 41.34
N HIS A 219 20.88 -26.17 42.12
CA HIS A 219 20.21 -27.19 42.91
C HIS A 219 20.36 -26.84 44.38
N PHE A 220 19.23 -26.72 45.09
CA PHE A 220 19.24 -26.41 46.51
C PHE A 220 18.15 -27.17 47.26
N CYS A 221 18.31 -27.26 48.57
CA CYS A 221 17.42 -28.04 49.45
C CYS A 221 16.56 -27.08 50.28
N ILE A 222 15.23 -27.18 50.17
CA ILE A 222 14.28 -26.38 50.96
C ILE A 222 13.91 -27.15 52.24
N PRO A 223 13.99 -26.53 53.44
CA PRO A 223 13.58 -27.14 54.71
C PRO A 223 12.05 -27.14 54.89
N SER A 224 11.53 -28.06 55.71
CA SER A 224 10.07 -28.28 55.87
C SER A 224 9.24 -27.05 56.24
N TYR A 225 9.81 -26.05 56.92
CA TYR A 225 9.10 -24.84 57.32
C TYR A 225 8.85 -23.85 56.17
N GLN A 226 9.59 -23.97 55.07
CA GLN A 226 9.46 -23.16 53.84
C GLN A 226 8.65 -23.87 52.74
N MET A 227 8.06 -25.03 53.03
CA MET A 227 7.33 -25.82 52.05
C MET A 227 5.82 -25.54 52.02
N PRO A 228 5.14 -25.85 50.89
CA PRO A 228 3.68 -25.89 50.83
C PRO A 228 3.09 -26.80 51.91
N ASN A 229 1.94 -26.42 52.47
CA ASN A 229 1.28 -27.13 53.58
C ASN A 229 1.05 -28.63 53.29
N GLU A 230 0.82 -28.98 52.04
CA GLU A 230 0.58 -30.36 51.57
C GLU A 230 1.81 -31.27 51.72
N ALA A 231 3.02 -30.73 51.48
CA ALA A 231 4.28 -31.46 51.68
C ALA A 231 4.63 -31.60 53.18
N ARG A 232 4.22 -30.64 54.00
CA ARG A 232 4.29 -30.73 55.48
C ARG A 232 3.37 -31.81 56.04
N GLU A 233 2.15 -31.93 55.51
CA GLU A 233 1.17 -32.96 55.92
C GLU A 233 1.64 -34.40 55.60
N LEU A 234 2.51 -34.58 54.61
CA LEU A 234 3.12 -35.85 54.23
C LEU A 234 4.35 -36.24 55.07
N GLY A 235 4.74 -35.43 56.08
CA GLY A 235 5.85 -35.72 56.98
C GLY A 235 7.25 -35.51 56.37
N MET A 236 7.35 -34.80 55.24
CA MET A 236 8.64 -34.53 54.60
C MET A 236 9.46 -33.48 55.39
N LYS A 237 10.73 -33.79 55.68
CA LYS A 237 11.64 -32.89 56.41
C LYS A 237 12.36 -31.88 55.51
N SER A 238 12.61 -32.24 54.25
CA SER A 238 13.27 -31.40 53.26
C SER A 238 13.01 -31.90 51.82
N MET A 239 13.17 -31.02 50.83
CA MET A 239 12.94 -31.33 49.41
C MET A 239 14.04 -30.68 48.57
N TRP A 240 14.53 -31.42 47.59
CA TRP A 240 15.46 -30.90 46.60
C TRP A 240 14.70 -30.19 45.49
N VAL A 241 15.14 -28.98 45.15
CA VAL A 241 14.62 -28.21 44.04
C VAL A 241 15.73 -27.86 43.07
N ALA A 242 15.41 -27.87 41.77
CA ALA A 242 16.29 -27.36 40.73
C ALA A 242 15.61 -26.14 40.12
N ARG A 243 16.22 -24.97 40.24
CA ARG A 243 15.63 -23.71 39.78
C ARG A 243 16.50 -22.99 38.76
N CYS A 244 15.83 -22.22 37.93
CA CYS A 244 16.46 -21.36 36.95
C CYS A 244 17.03 -20.08 37.58
N TYR A 245 18.26 -19.72 37.21
CA TYR A 245 18.93 -18.50 37.62
C TYR A 245 19.51 -17.73 36.42
N ILE A 246 19.65 -16.42 36.61
CA ILE A 246 20.40 -15.54 35.70
C ILE A 246 21.85 -15.51 36.17
N GLY A 247 22.76 -15.94 35.30
CA GLY A 247 24.20 -15.80 35.50
C GLY A 247 24.80 -14.77 34.53
N HIS A 248 26.03 -14.35 34.79
CA HIS A 248 26.74 -13.39 33.93
C HIS A 248 27.48 -14.11 32.79
N THR A 249 27.46 -13.53 31.58
CA THR A 249 28.26 -14.05 30.46
C THR A 249 29.73 -13.68 30.63
N PRO A 250 30.68 -14.37 29.96
CA PRO A 250 32.10 -14.01 30.02
C PRO A 250 32.38 -12.54 29.66
N LEU A 251 31.58 -11.99 28.75
CA LEU A 251 31.62 -10.58 28.36
C LEU A 251 31.19 -9.66 29.51
N ALA A 252 30.08 -9.99 30.18
CA ALA A 252 29.59 -9.24 31.34
C ALA A 252 30.57 -9.29 32.52
N ILE A 253 31.22 -10.44 32.73
CA ILE A 253 32.26 -10.59 33.76
C ILE A 253 33.48 -9.73 33.44
N ALA A 254 33.93 -9.73 32.18
CA ALA A 254 35.08 -8.93 31.75
C ALA A 254 34.87 -7.41 31.85
N LEU A 255 33.63 -6.94 31.66
CA LEU A 255 33.27 -5.52 31.69
C LEU A 255 32.81 -5.03 33.08
N GLY A 256 32.60 -5.93 34.03
CA GLY A 256 31.91 -5.64 35.28
C GLY A 256 30.39 -5.91 35.13
N PRO A 257 29.83 -6.86 35.89
CA PRO A 257 28.42 -7.25 35.77
C PRO A 257 27.43 -6.09 35.95
N GLU A 258 27.68 -5.21 36.92
CA GLU A 258 26.83 -4.05 37.19
C GLU A 258 26.93 -3.02 36.06
N GLU A 259 28.15 -2.62 35.67
CA GLU A 259 28.38 -1.66 34.59
C GLU A 259 27.77 -2.13 33.27
N PHE A 260 27.89 -3.42 32.98
CA PHE A 260 27.32 -4.02 31.80
C PHE A 260 25.78 -4.05 31.83
N ALA A 261 25.17 -4.35 32.99
CA ALA A 261 23.72 -4.26 33.16
C ALA A 261 23.22 -2.82 32.97
N TRP A 262 23.90 -1.84 33.59
CA TRP A 262 23.63 -0.41 33.42
C TRP A 262 23.68 0.05 31.96
N MET A 263 24.72 -0.38 31.23
CA MET A 263 24.86 -0.05 29.80
C MET A 263 23.68 -0.60 28.98
N LEU A 264 23.25 -1.83 29.25
CA LEU A 264 22.14 -2.45 28.53
C LEU A 264 20.79 -1.82 28.88
N ASP A 265 20.57 -1.44 30.13
CA ASP A 265 19.34 -0.77 30.53
C ASP A 265 19.27 0.65 29.97
N LEU A 266 20.40 1.37 29.93
CA LEU A 266 20.51 2.63 29.21
C LEU A 266 20.21 2.47 27.70
N LEU A 267 20.74 1.42 27.07
CA LEU A 267 20.45 1.13 25.66
C LEU A 267 18.94 0.87 25.44
N ARG A 268 18.31 0.07 26.28
CA ARG A 268 16.85 -0.20 26.22
C ARG A 268 16.05 1.08 26.41
N LEU A 269 16.46 1.95 27.34
CA LEU A 269 15.86 3.27 27.56
C LEU A 269 15.97 4.14 26.30
N CYS A 270 17.16 4.22 25.69
CA CYS A 270 17.38 4.98 24.46
C CYS A 270 16.51 4.47 23.29
N LEU A 271 16.40 3.15 23.13
CA LEU A 271 15.58 2.52 22.08
C LEU A 271 14.07 2.80 22.25
N LEU A 272 13.61 3.06 23.46
CA LEU A 272 12.23 3.43 23.73
C LEU A 272 12.01 4.94 23.55
N VAL A 273 12.88 5.76 24.14
CA VAL A 273 12.70 7.22 24.27
C VAL A 273 12.99 7.94 22.97
N ILE A 274 14.09 7.61 22.29
CA ILE A 274 14.53 8.36 21.10
C ILE A 274 13.51 8.24 19.96
N PRO A 275 13.06 7.02 19.55
CA PRO A 275 12.08 6.91 18.46
C PRO A 275 10.73 7.53 18.82
N SER A 276 10.28 7.37 20.07
CA SER A 276 9.02 7.95 20.55
C SER A 276 9.06 9.48 20.55
N SER A 277 10.17 10.06 21.01
CA SER A 277 10.39 11.51 21.00
C SER A 277 10.48 12.05 19.58
N PHE A 278 11.20 11.37 18.69
CA PHE A 278 11.31 11.78 17.29
C PHE A 278 9.96 11.72 16.57
N LEU A 279 9.15 10.69 16.84
CA LEU A 279 7.81 10.57 16.29
C LEU A 279 6.86 11.68 16.81
N PHE A 280 7.01 12.08 18.07
CA PHE A 280 6.31 13.22 18.66
C PHE A 280 6.73 14.55 18.01
N VAL A 281 8.03 14.77 17.81
CA VAL A 281 8.55 15.97 17.14
C VAL A 281 8.09 16.04 15.69
N ILE A 282 8.22 14.95 14.91
CA ILE A 282 7.72 14.87 13.53
C ILE A 282 6.24 15.21 13.46
N THR A 283 5.47 14.67 14.39
CA THR A 283 4.04 14.92 14.52
C THR A 283 3.73 16.40 14.72
N ILE A 284 4.44 17.07 15.63
CA ILE A 284 4.28 18.51 15.88
C ILE A 284 4.63 19.32 14.63
N LEU A 285 5.76 18.99 13.98
CA LEU A 285 6.19 19.67 12.76
C LEU A 285 5.16 19.52 11.65
N LEU A 286 4.60 18.32 11.47
CA LEU A 286 3.55 18.05 10.51
C LEU A 286 2.29 18.91 10.77
N ILE A 287 1.86 19.01 12.03
CA ILE A 287 0.72 19.87 12.42
C ILE A 287 1.01 21.33 12.09
N ARG A 288 2.22 21.81 12.41
CA ARG A 288 2.64 23.20 12.15
C ARG A 288 2.64 23.50 10.66
N THR A 289 3.21 22.62 9.84
CA THR A 289 3.23 22.76 8.38
C THR A 289 1.83 22.83 7.80
N ILE A 290 0.93 21.92 8.22
CA ILE A 290 -0.42 21.89 7.68
C ILE A 290 -1.21 23.14 8.11
N ARG A 291 -1.08 23.58 9.37
CA ARG A 291 -1.72 24.83 9.83
C ARG A 291 -1.21 26.05 9.06
N ILE A 292 0.09 26.13 8.77
CA ILE A 292 0.66 27.20 7.94
C ILE A 292 0.05 27.16 6.53
N ALA A 293 -0.02 25.99 5.91
CA ALA A 293 -0.60 25.81 4.57
C ALA A 293 -2.11 26.12 4.51
N ASP A 294 -2.88 25.78 5.56
CA ASP A 294 -4.29 26.16 5.66
C ASP A 294 -4.43 27.68 5.92
N SER A 295 -3.54 28.28 6.71
CA SER A 295 -3.55 29.73 7.00
C SER A 295 -3.16 30.59 5.80
N SER A 296 -2.26 30.13 4.93
CA SER A 296 -1.87 30.82 3.70
C SER A 296 -3.00 30.79 2.68
N ARG A 297 -3.72 29.66 2.57
CA ARG A 297 -4.95 29.53 1.78
C ARG A 297 -6.07 30.45 2.27
N LEU A 298 -6.19 30.65 3.59
CA LEU A 298 -7.15 31.59 4.18
C LEU A 298 -6.77 33.06 3.93
N ARG A 299 -5.47 33.40 3.90
CA ARG A 299 -4.98 34.76 3.59
C ARG A 299 -5.15 35.14 2.12
N GLU A 300 -4.98 34.19 1.20
CA GLU A 300 -5.22 34.41 -0.24
C GLU A 300 -6.72 34.56 -0.57
N SER A 301 -7.61 34.05 0.30
CA SER A 301 -9.07 34.18 0.14
C SER A 301 -9.65 35.53 0.61
N GLY A 302 -8.81 36.57 0.77
CA GLY A 302 -9.17 37.93 1.19
C GLY A 302 -9.95 38.77 0.17
N GLY A 303 -10.77 38.15 -0.68
CA GLY A 303 -11.64 38.83 -1.65
C GLY A 303 -12.78 37.93 -2.14
N ARG A 304 -13.98 38.11 -1.55
CA ARG A 304 -15.31 37.62 -1.97
C ARG A 304 -15.39 36.24 -2.65
N HIS A 305 -15.56 35.19 -1.86
CA HIS A 305 -16.76 34.32 -1.88
C HIS A 305 -16.68 33.24 -0.78
N ARG A 306 -17.60 33.29 0.18
CA ARG A 306 -17.82 32.21 1.16
C ARG A 306 -18.57 31.06 0.47
N ARG A 307 -17.88 29.96 0.12
CA ARG A 307 -18.48 28.62 -0.06
C ARG A 307 -17.53 27.52 0.44
N GLY A 308 -17.87 26.93 1.60
CA GLY A 308 -17.58 25.54 1.99
C GLY A 308 -16.18 25.16 2.53
N PRO A 309 -15.90 25.24 3.85
CA PRO A 309 -14.67 24.74 4.47
C PRO A 309 -14.60 23.20 4.67
N ARG A 310 -15.43 22.38 3.98
CA ARG A 310 -15.68 20.99 4.40
C ARG A 310 -14.71 19.92 3.86
N ALA A 311 -14.02 20.11 2.74
CA ALA A 311 -13.16 19.04 2.18
C ALA A 311 -11.71 19.06 2.73
N SER A 312 -11.11 20.26 2.90
CA SER A 312 -9.75 20.41 3.46
C SER A 312 -9.74 20.15 4.97
N ALA A 313 -10.71 20.70 5.71
CA ALA A 313 -10.81 20.51 7.15
C ALA A 313 -11.01 19.04 7.55
N HIS A 314 -11.72 18.24 6.75
CA HIS A 314 -11.96 16.83 7.07
C HIS A 314 -10.70 15.98 6.98
N THR A 315 -9.77 16.32 6.07
CA THR A 315 -8.52 15.57 5.87
C THR A 315 -7.48 15.96 6.93
N THR A 316 -7.41 17.25 7.26
CA THR A 316 -6.55 17.80 8.32
C THR A 316 -7.04 17.37 9.71
N MET A 317 -8.35 17.41 9.96
CA MET A 317 -8.97 16.94 11.22
C MET A 317 -8.83 15.43 11.36
N MET A 318 -9.00 14.65 10.29
CA MET A 318 -8.76 13.21 10.32
C MET A 318 -7.30 12.92 10.66
N LEU A 319 -6.33 13.52 9.97
CA LEU A 319 -4.91 13.30 10.24
C LEU A 319 -4.49 13.76 11.65
N ALA A 320 -5.01 14.90 12.13
CA ALA A 320 -4.79 15.36 13.49
C ALA A 320 -5.42 14.43 14.54
N VAL A 321 -6.63 13.91 14.29
CA VAL A 321 -7.29 12.93 15.17
C VAL A 321 -6.55 11.60 15.19
N VAL A 322 -6.07 11.09 14.04
CA VAL A 322 -5.18 9.89 13.97
C VAL A 322 -4.01 10.09 14.93
N ILE A 323 -3.37 11.24 14.82
CA ILE A 323 -2.09 11.52 15.46
C ILE A 323 -2.27 11.82 16.95
N SER A 324 -3.28 12.59 17.34
CA SER A 324 -3.64 12.84 18.73
C SER A 324 -4.08 11.57 19.46
N LEU A 325 -4.86 10.69 18.81
CA LEU A 325 -5.25 9.41 19.38
C LEU A 325 -4.09 8.41 19.45
N PHE A 326 -3.19 8.44 18.47
CA PHE A 326 -1.95 7.63 18.50
C PHE A 326 -1.02 8.08 19.63
N LEU A 327 -0.90 9.39 19.87
CA LEU A 327 -0.18 9.93 21.01
C LEU A 327 -0.87 9.58 22.34
N LEU A 328 -2.20 9.68 22.42
CA LEU A 328 -2.98 9.26 23.59
C LEU A 328 -2.81 7.77 23.91
N ALA A 329 -2.65 6.91 22.89
CA ALA A 329 -2.44 5.48 23.08
C ALA A 329 -0.98 5.13 23.47
N ARG A 330 0.02 5.79 22.87
CA ARG A 330 1.44 5.43 23.10
C ARG A 330 2.12 6.22 24.22
N LEU A 331 1.78 7.49 24.42
CA LEU A 331 2.46 8.37 25.36
C LEU A 331 2.32 7.91 26.82
N PRO A 332 1.12 7.57 27.34
CA PRO A 332 0.98 7.13 28.73
C PRO A 332 1.77 5.85 29.02
N ILE A 333 1.81 4.93 28.05
CA ILE A 333 2.54 3.67 28.15
C ILE A 333 4.04 3.92 28.09
N THR A 334 4.51 4.81 27.21
CA THR A 334 5.92 5.19 27.16
C THR A 334 6.36 5.87 28.46
N ILE A 335 5.51 6.73 29.05
CA ILE A 335 5.77 7.35 30.35
C ILE A 335 5.82 6.27 31.45
N LEU A 336 4.88 5.33 31.46
CA LEU A 336 4.88 4.24 32.45
C LEU A 336 6.13 3.37 32.34
N ILE A 337 6.51 2.94 31.13
CA ILE A 337 7.73 2.15 30.90
C ILE A 337 8.98 2.97 31.28
N LEU A 338 9.00 4.27 30.98
CA LEU A 338 10.07 5.16 31.39
C LEU A 338 10.21 5.21 32.91
N ILE A 339 9.10 5.36 33.64
CA ILE A 339 9.08 5.35 35.11
C ILE A 339 9.64 4.03 35.63
N VAL A 340 9.18 2.89 35.11
CA VAL A 340 9.66 1.56 35.50
C VAL A 340 11.16 1.42 35.22
N LYS A 341 11.63 1.78 34.02
CA LYS A 341 13.05 1.64 33.64
C LYS A 341 13.98 2.63 34.34
N ILE A 342 13.53 3.84 34.62
CA ILE A 342 14.29 4.79 35.47
C ILE A 342 14.36 4.28 36.90
N SER A 343 13.30 3.66 37.41
CA SER A 343 13.32 3.08 38.76
C SER A 343 14.28 1.89 38.90
N GLU A 344 14.47 1.10 37.82
CA GLU A 344 15.53 0.07 37.75
C GLU A 344 16.94 0.71 37.72
N LEU A 345 17.05 1.88 37.07
CA LEU A 345 18.32 2.59 36.91
C LEU A 345 18.80 3.27 38.21
N ILE A 346 17.92 3.66 39.14
CA ILE A 346 18.36 4.39 40.36
C ILE A 346 18.06 3.56 41.62
N PRO A 347 19.03 2.79 42.13
CA PRO A 347 18.83 1.89 43.28
C PRO A 347 18.30 2.57 44.54
N SER A 348 18.66 3.84 44.77
CA SER A 348 18.18 4.65 45.91
C SER A 348 16.71 5.05 45.83
N LEU A 349 16.13 5.09 44.62
CA LEU A 349 14.68 5.24 44.37
C LEU A 349 13.94 3.90 44.47
N GLY A 350 14.64 2.75 44.36
CA GLY A 350 14.09 1.40 44.33
C GLY A 350 13.41 0.91 45.63
N GLN A 351 13.61 1.61 46.76
CA GLN A 351 12.83 1.41 47.99
C GLN A 351 11.36 1.87 47.83
N VAL A 352 11.03 2.60 46.75
CA VAL A 352 9.68 3.06 46.44
C VAL A 352 8.97 2.09 45.50
N ILE A 353 8.30 1.07 46.07
CA ILE A 353 7.07 0.36 45.64
C ILE A 353 6.96 -0.24 44.21
N PHE A 354 7.74 0.19 43.22
CA PHE A 354 7.50 -0.10 41.79
C PHE A 354 8.42 -1.15 41.17
N VAL A 355 9.69 -1.25 41.57
CA VAL A 355 10.72 -2.09 40.91
C VAL A 355 10.52 -3.59 41.15
N HIS A 356 10.04 -3.97 42.33
CA HIS A 356 9.87 -5.38 42.71
C HIS A 356 8.40 -5.83 42.75
N ASN A 357 7.48 -5.02 42.25
CA ASN A 357 6.07 -5.38 42.23
C ASN A 357 5.73 -6.16 40.93
N PRO A 358 5.53 -7.48 41.00
CA PRO A 358 5.30 -8.32 39.83
C PRO A 358 4.00 -7.96 39.11
N TYR A 359 3.04 -7.38 39.83
CA TYR A 359 1.76 -6.94 39.29
C TYR A 359 1.93 -5.76 38.36
N LEU A 360 2.86 -4.84 38.67
CA LEU A 360 3.17 -3.71 37.79
C LEU A 360 3.89 -4.16 36.52
N ILE A 361 4.77 -5.16 36.62
CA ILE A 361 5.42 -5.77 35.45
C ILE A 361 4.39 -6.49 34.57
N ALA A 362 3.49 -7.27 35.18
CA ALA A 362 2.39 -7.94 34.48
C ALA A 362 1.44 -6.94 33.81
N LEU A 363 1.06 -5.87 34.53
CA LEU A 363 0.24 -4.79 34.01
C LEU A 363 0.91 -4.09 32.82
N ASN A 364 2.21 -3.82 32.91
CA ASN A 364 2.97 -3.21 31.82
C ASN A 364 2.95 -4.10 30.55
N ASN A 365 3.16 -5.42 30.71
CA ASN A 365 3.10 -6.37 29.61
C ASN A 365 1.70 -6.46 28.97
N LEU A 366 0.65 -6.43 29.79
CA LEU A 366 -0.75 -6.38 29.34
C LEU A 366 -1.07 -5.09 28.60
N LEU A 367 -0.72 -3.93 29.17
CA LEU A 367 -0.92 -2.62 28.54
C LEU A 367 -0.22 -2.57 27.18
N PHE A 368 1.03 -3.04 27.11
CA PHE A 368 1.79 -3.10 25.88
C PHE A 368 1.08 -3.92 24.77
N MET A 369 0.46 -5.04 25.14
CA MET A 369 -0.34 -5.86 24.23
C MET A 369 -1.66 -5.19 23.80
N THR A 370 -2.33 -4.43 24.68
CA THR A 370 -3.60 -3.74 24.34
C THR A 370 -3.45 -2.63 23.29
N VAL A 371 -2.24 -2.11 23.07
CA VAL A 371 -1.97 -1.07 22.06
C VAL A 371 -2.32 -1.53 20.64
N HIS A 372 -2.13 -2.82 20.35
CA HIS A 372 -2.32 -3.35 19.00
C HIS A 372 -3.80 -3.39 18.58
N PRO A 373 -4.72 -3.90 19.43
CA PRO A 373 -6.16 -3.73 19.23
C PRO A 373 -6.61 -2.28 19.07
N ILE A 374 -6.10 -1.38 19.91
CA ILE A 374 -6.43 0.06 19.83
C ILE A 374 -6.00 0.63 18.47
N THR A 375 -4.78 0.29 18.02
CA THR A 375 -4.25 0.73 16.73
C THR A 375 -5.11 0.23 15.55
N PHE A 376 -5.66 -0.98 15.62
CA PHE A 376 -6.61 -1.48 14.62
C PHE A 376 -7.94 -0.71 14.62
N GLY A 377 -8.50 -0.43 15.81
CA GLY A 377 -9.69 0.41 15.94
C GLY A 377 -9.49 1.79 15.32
N LEU A 378 -8.30 2.37 15.49
CA LEU A 378 -7.92 3.63 14.83
C LEU A 378 -7.86 3.49 13.29
N TYR A 379 -7.31 2.40 12.75
CA TYR A 379 -7.32 2.16 11.29
C TYR A 379 -8.75 2.09 10.73
N MET A 380 -9.68 1.48 11.46
CA MET A 380 -11.08 1.42 11.07
C MET A 380 -11.73 2.80 11.05
N LEU A 381 -11.51 3.63 12.07
CA LEU A 381 -12.07 4.99 12.12
C LEU A 381 -11.55 5.88 10.97
N MET A 382 -10.29 5.70 10.60
CA MET A 382 -9.54 6.67 9.80
C MET A 382 -9.54 6.36 8.29
N SER A 383 -9.82 5.13 7.87
CA SER A 383 -9.76 4.78 6.44
C SER A 383 -11.06 4.17 5.94
N LYS A 384 -11.84 4.99 5.23
CA LYS A 384 -13.04 4.54 4.50
C LYS A 384 -12.71 3.40 3.53
N ARG A 385 -11.55 3.49 2.85
CA ARG A 385 -11.02 2.43 1.96
C ARG A 385 -10.72 1.14 2.72
N PHE A 386 -10.15 1.23 3.93
CA PHE A 386 -9.89 0.08 4.78
C PHE A 386 -11.20 -0.59 5.22
N ARG A 387 -12.19 0.19 5.68
CA ARG A 387 -13.51 -0.31 6.07
C ARG A 387 -14.25 -1.00 4.93
N VAL A 388 -14.23 -0.44 3.73
CA VAL A 388 -14.83 -1.06 2.54
C VAL A 388 -14.11 -2.35 2.14
N SER A 389 -12.78 -2.38 2.21
CA SER A 389 -12.00 -3.59 1.89
C SER A 389 -12.24 -4.70 2.92
N LEU A 390 -12.31 -4.34 4.21
CA LEU A 390 -12.64 -5.25 5.31
C LEU A 390 -14.07 -5.80 5.14
N ARG A 391 -15.02 -4.95 4.75
CA ARG A 391 -16.39 -5.37 4.42
C ARG A 391 -16.43 -6.32 3.22
N LYS A 392 -15.64 -6.10 2.16
CA LYS A 392 -15.55 -7.01 1.01
C LYS A 392 -14.97 -8.39 1.42
N LEU A 393 -14.04 -8.42 2.38
CA LEU A 393 -13.42 -9.65 2.86
C LEU A 393 -14.31 -10.47 3.81
N PHE A 394 -15.00 -9.82 4.74
CA PHE A 394 -15.71 -10.48 5.84
C PHE A 394 -17.23 -10.30 5.83
N GLY A 395 -17.78 -9.52 4.90
CA GLY A 395 -19.23 -9.35 4.70
C GLY A 395 -19.96 -8.50 5.75
N CYS A 396 -19.28 -7.97 6.76
CA CYS A 396 -19.95 -7.26 7.87
C CYS A 396 -20.53 -5.90 7.44
N ARG A 397 -21.86 -5.81 7.36
CA ARG A 397 -22.61 -4.61 6.92
C ARG A 397 -22.39 -3.36 7.79
N PHE A 398 -22.05 -3.51 9.06
CA PHE A 398 -21.82 -2.37 9.97
C PHE A 398 -20.56 -1.56 9.63
N LEU A 399 -19.64 -2.12 8.83
CA LEU A 399 -18.34 -1.52 8.55
C LEU A 399 -18.40 -0.37 7.53
N ALA A 400 -19.28 -0.46 6.53
CA ALA A 400 -19.44 0.53 5.47
C ALA A 400 -20.84 0.42 4.86
N SER A 401 -21.42 1.51 4.34
CA SER A 401 -22.76 1.46 3.71
C SER A 401 -22.76 0.77 2.35
N ASP A 402 -23.92 0.32 1.86
CA ASP A 402 -24.05 -0.29 0.52
C ASP A 402 -23.64 0.68 -0.60
N ALA A 403 -23.90 1.97 -0.41
CA ALA A 403 -23.42 3.03 -1.30
C ALA A 403 -21.88 3.14 -1.32
N ASP A 404 -21.22 2.93 -0.19
CA ASP A 404 -19.74 2.95 -0.10
C ASP A 404 -19.09 1.73 -0.75
N LEU A 405 -19.81 0.60 -0.81
CA LEU A 405 -19.36 -0.63 -1.46
C LEU A 405 -19.39 -0.53 -2.99
N GLN A 406 -20.36 0.22 -3.53
CA GLN A 406 -20.57 0.46 -4.97
C GLN A 406 -19.69 1.60 -5.52
N MET A 407 -19.28 2.56 -4.68
CA MET A 407 -18.41 3.69 -5.07
C MET A 407 -16.93 3.34 -5.29
N ILE A 408 -16.48 2.14 -4.94
CA ILE A 408 -15.07 1.72 -5.11
C ILE A 408 -15.03 0.57 -6.12
N PRO A 409 -14.45 0.77 -7.33
CA PRO A 409 -14.45 -0.25 -8.37
C PRO A 409 -13.87 -1.56 -7.83
N ALA A 410 -14.46 -2.67 -8.28
CA ALA A 410 -14.04 -4.00 -7.87
C ALA A 410 -12.54 -4.18 -8.17
N PHE A 411 -11.72 -4.29 -7.11
CA PHE A 411 -10.37 -4.81 -7.25
C PHE A 411 -10.49 -6.19 -7.90
N SER A 412 -9.86 -6.34 -9.07
CA SER A 412 -9.93 -7.47 -9.98
C SER A 412 -10.21 -8.81 -9.28
N SER A 413 -11.44 -9.31 -9.40
CA SER A 413 -11.83 -10.68 -9.05
C SER A 413 -11.37 -11.70 -10.09
N ALA A 414 -10.53 -11.31 -11.06
CA ALA A 414 -10.02 -12.18 -12.12
C ALA A 414 -9.07 -13.32 -11.65
N ARG A 415 -8.92 -13.55 -10.34
CA ARG A 415 -8.10 -14.65 -9.80
C ARG A 415 -8.81 -15.60 -8.84
N MET A 416 -10.14 -15.55 -8.74
CA MET A 416 -10.90 -16.44 -7.85
C MET A 416 -12.09 -17.13 -8.51
N GLN A 417 -12.04 -17.30 -9.85
CA GLN A 417 -12.99 -18.12 -10.61
C GLN A 417 -12.35 -19.21 -11.49
N SER A 418 -11.04 -19.47 -11.35
CA SER A 418 -10.38 -20.57 -12.09
C SER A 418 -10.04 -21.81 -11.24
N ILE A 419 -10.57 -21.93 -10.02
CA ILE A 419 -10.30 -23.08 -9.12
C ILE A 419 -11.46 -24.10 -9.12
N GLY A 420 -12.58 -23.79 -9.79
CA GLY A 420 -13.78 -24.63 -9.80
C GLY A 420 -14.00 -25.53 -11.02
N SER A 421 -13.25 -25.36 -12.12
CA SER A 421 -13.53 -26.11 -13.37
C SER A 421 -12.29 -26.40 -14.20
N MET A 422 -11.36 -27.18 -13.66
CA MET A 422 -10.37 -27.89 -14.47
C MET A 422 -9.80 -29.09 -13.71
N GLY A 423 -10.70 -29.91 -13.18
CA GLY A 423 -10.41 -31.32 -12.95
C GLY A 423 -10.47 -32.04 -14.29
N GLN A 424 -9.42 -32.82 -14.60
CA GLN A 424 -9.27 -33.71 -15.76
C GLN A 424 -8.98 -33.05 -17.12
N LYS A 425 -7.70 -32.79 -17.40
CA LYS A 425 -6.93 -33.57 -18.40
C LYS A 425 -5.53 -32.99 -18.63
N LYS A 426 -4.57 -33.92 -18.69
CA LYS A 426 -3.19 -33.83 -19.19
C LYS A 426 -2.15 -33.11 -18.32
N SER A 427 -1.69 -33.87 -17.35
CA SER A 427 -0.26 -34.05 -17.04
C SER A 427 0.48 -34.59 -18.27
N SER A 428 1.50 -33.87 -18.73
CA SER A 428 2.84 -34.35 -19.15
C SER A 428 3.45 -33.31 -20.09
N ASP A 429 4.72 -32.98 -19.88
CA ASP A 429 5.57 -32.09 -20.69
C ASP A 429 5.59 -30.60 -20.33
N MET A 430 6.00 -30.25 -19.10
CA MET A 430 6.83 -29.04 -18.90
C MET A 430 7.57 -29.04 -17.56
N SER A 431 8.38 -30.08 -17.32
CA SER A 431 9.27 -30.12 -16.14
C SER A 431 10.60 -30.73 -16.57
N MET A 432 11.46 -29.94 -17.22
CA MET A 432 12.92 -30.13 -17.36
C MET A 432 13.52 -29.13 -18.36
N ALA A 433 13.45 -27.81 -18.08
CA ALA A 433 14.17 -26.81 -18.90
C ALA A 433 14.47 -25.47 -18.20
N LEU A 434 14.56 -25.41 -16.86
CA LEU A 434 14.88 -24.16 -16.13
C LEU A 434 16.11 -24.26 -15.22
N LEU A 435 17.07 -25.11 -15.59
CA LEU A 435 18.41 -25.11 -15.00
C LEU A 435 19.44 -25.21 -16.13
N ASN A 436 19.67 -24.10 -16.83
CA ASN A 436 20.95 -23.73 -17.45
C ASN A 436 20.78 -22.43 -18.26
N GLY A 437 21.10 -21.31 -17.62
CA GLY A 437 21.07 -19.98 -18.23
C GLY A 437 22.40 -19.28 -18.05
N SER A 438 23.44 -19.80 -18.70
CA SER A 438 24.76 -19.20 -18.83
C SER A 438 24.67 -17.77 -19.34
N HIS A 439 25.19 -16.82 -18.55
CA HIS A 439 25.37 -15.44 -18.94
C HIS A 439 26.32 -15.31 -20.15
N LYS A 440 25.76 -15.04 -21.34
CA LYS A 440 26.47 -14.35 -22.43
C LYS A 440 25.61 -13.23 -23.00
N LYS A 441 26.19 -12.03 -23.00
CA LYS A 441 25.65 -10.76 -23.54
C LYS A 441 25.06 -10.95 -24.94
N LYS A 442 23.81 -10.50 -25.15
CA LYS A 442 23.36 -10.00 -26.45
C LYS A 442 22.91 -8.55 -26.27
N LYS A 443 23.69 -7.63 -26.86
CA LYS A 443 23.24 -6.27 -27.20
C LYS A 443 21.93 -6.43 -27.97
N LEU A 444 20.84 -6.07 -27.32
CA LEU A 444 19.53 -6.14 -27.91
C LEU A 444 19.23 -4.74 -28.48
N SER A 445 19.68 -4.49 -29.72
CA SER A 445 19.14 -3.41 -30.53
C SER A 445 17.70 -3.79 -30.93
N ARG A 446 16.78 -3.77 -29.97
CA ARG A 446 15.36 -4.00 -30.22
C ARG A 446 14.78 -2.68 -30.70
N ALA A 447 14.21 -2.68 -31.91
CA ALA A 447 13.37 -1.59 -32.39
C ALA A 447 12.34 -1.22 -31.29
N PRO A 448 12.09 0.07 -31.04
CA PRO A 448 11.19 0.50 -29.96
C PRO A 448 9.74 0.06 -30.20
N PRO A 449 8.90 0.03 -29.14
CA PRO A 449 7.58 -0.61 -29.16
C PRO A 449 6.67 -0.21 -30.34
N THR A 450 6.64 1.07 -30.73
CA THR A 450 5.85 1.55 -31.87
C THR A 450 6.30 0.99 -33.21
N GLN A 451 7.59 0.76 -33.40
CA GLN A 451 8.12 0.20 -34.65
C GLN A 451 7.77 -1.28 -34.78
N GLN A 452 7.87 -2.03 -33.68
CA GLN A 452 7.43 -3.44 -33.65
C GLN A 452 5.93 -3.56 -33.95
N LEU A 453 5.11 -2.63 -33.44
CA LEU A 453 3.68 -2.55 -33.73
C LEU A 453 3.41 -2.28 -35.22
N ALA A 454 4.06 -1.26 -35.79
CA ALA A 454 3.91 -0.93 -37.20
C ALA A 454 4.37 -2.09 -38.10
N GLU A 455 5.47 -2.77 -37.75
CA GLU A 455 5.94 -3.98 -38.46
C GLU A 455 4.95 -5.14 -38.35
N GLY A 456 4.36 -5.36 -37.17
CA GLY A 456 3.32 -6.36 -36.96
C GLY A 456 2.10 -6.13 -37.86
N ILE A 457 1.62 -4.89 -37.91
CA ILE A 457 0.49 -4.52 -38.78
C ILE A 457 0.88 -4.63 -40.26
N ARG A 458 2.10 -4.22 -40.65
CA ARG A 458 2.61 -4.39 -42.02
C ARG A 458 2.68 -5.86 -42.44
N LYS A 459 2.96 -6.79 -41.52
CA LYS A 459 2.90 -8.23 -41.82
C LYS A 459 1.49 -8.73 -42.12
N ILE A 460 0.48 -8.12 -41.51
CA ILE A 460 -0.94 -8.49 -41.72
C ILE A 460 -1.47 -7.82 -43.00
N ALA A 461 -1.27 -6.51 -43.15
CA ALA A 461 -1.83 -5.73 -44.25
C ALA A 461 -0.98 -5.66 -45.53
N GLY A 462 0.31 -6.03 -45.45
CA GLY A 462 1.24 -5.94 -46.57
C GLY A 462 1.42 -4.50 -47.07
N ASP A 463 1.47 -4.33 -48.39
CA ASP A 463 1.60 -3.01 -49.04
C ASP A 463 0.40 -2.10 -48.79
N ARG A 464 -0.76 -2.67 -48.42
CA ARG A 464 -1.97 -1.90 -48.07
C ARG A 464 -1.78 -1.07 -46.80
N ALA A 465 -0.78 -1.39 -45.98
CA ALA A 465 -0.45 -0.61 -44.80
C ALA A 465 0.04 0.81 -45.15
N GLN A 466 0.45 1.09 -46.40
CA GLN A 466 0.86 2.43 -46.80
C GLN A 466 -0.36 3.34 -46.98
N ALA A 467 -0.43 4.43 -46.21
CA ALA A 467 -1.53 5.39 -46.25
C ALA A 467 -1.00 6.83 -46.33
N GLU A 468 -1.75 7.69 -47.00
CA GLU A 468 -1.46 9.12 -47.12
C GLU A 468 -2.22 9.93 -46.05
N ILE A 469 -3.41 9.43 -45.66
CA ILE A 469 -4.32 10.10 -44.75
C ILE A 469 -4.73 9.15 -43.63
N GLY A 470 -4.54 9.58 -42.39
CA GLY A 470 -5.09 8.93 -41.21
C GLY A 470 -6.45 9.53 -40.85
N ILE A 471 -7.37 8.72 -40.37
CA ILE A 471 -8.69 9.15 -39.93
C ILE A 471 -8.98 8.51 -38.56
N ILE A 472 -9.28 9.32 -37.54
CA ILE A 472 -9.72 8.82 -36.23
C ILE A 472 -11.21 9.05 -36.10
N CYS A 473 -11.96 7.95 -36.22
CA CYS A 473 -13.41 7.94 -36.32
C CYS A 473 -13.99 7.87 -34.88
N GLY A 474 -14.27 9.02 -34.27
CA GLY A 474 -14.87 9.13 -32.92
C GLY A 474 -16.36 8.82 -32.87
N SER A 475 -16.97 8.89 -31.68
CA SER A 475 -18.43 8.82 -31.51
C SER A 475 -19.08 9.87 -32.41
N GLY A 476 -19.93 9.47 -33.36
CA GLY A 476 -20.45 10.37 -34.40
C GLY A 476 -20.11 9.99 -35.82
N LEU A 477 -18.94 9.40 -36.05
CA LEU A 477 -18.36 9.26 -37.39
C LEU A 477 -17.88 7.84 -37.71
N GLY A 478 -18.38 6.84 -36.98
CA GLY A 478 -18.12 5.42 -37.29
C GLY A 478 -18.55 5.03 -38.70
N GLU A 479 -19.60 5.67 -39.23
CA GLU A 479 -20.10 5.50 -40.61
C GLU A 479 -19.08 5.88 -41.68
N LEU A 480 -18.06 6.71 -41.36
CA LEU A 480 -17.03 7.09 -42.32
C LEU A 480 -16.23 5.89 -42.81
N GLY A 481 -16.05 4.86 -41.97
CA GLY A 481 -15.40 3.62 -42.42
C GLY A 481 -16.22 2.84 -43.45
N ASN A 482 -17.53 3.05 -43.54
CA ASN A 482 -18.37 2.43 -44.57
C ASN A 482 -18.14 3.06 -45.96
N LEU A 483 -17.50 4.22 -46.04
CA LEU A 483 -17.14 4.89 -47.30
C LEU A 483 -15.79 4.42 -47.87
N VAL A 484 -15.06 3.56 -47.15
CA VAL A 484 -13.77 3.04 -47.58
C VAL A 484 -13.98 2.02 -48.70
N GLU A 485 -13.42 2.33 -49.86
CA GLU A 485 -13.30 1.48 -51.03
C GLU A 485 -12.13 0.50 -50.84
N ASP A 486 -12.27 -0.73 -51.32
CA ASP A 486 -11.33 -1.85 -51.10
C ASP A 486 -10.90 -2.05 -49.64
N PRO A 487 -11.87 -2.20 -48.70
CA PRO A 487 -11.58 -2.23 -47.27
C PRO A 487 -10.76 -3.46 -46.88
N PHE A 488 -9.67 -3.24 -46.15
CA PHE A 488 -8.89 -4.27 -45.48
C PHE A 488 -8.89 -4.02 -43.97
N PRO A 489 -9.76 -4.70 -43.20
CA PRO A 489 -9.86 -4.52 -41.76
C PRO A 489 -8.75 -5.28 -41.02
N VAL A 490 -8.15 -4.65 -40.02
CA VAL A 490 -7.27 -5.28 -39.03
C VAL A 490 -7.88 -5.04 -37.65
N SER A 491 -8.29 -6.12 -36.96
CA SER A 491 -8.82 -6.02 -35.60
C SER A 491 -7.72 -5.55 -34.64
N TYR A 492 -8.08 -4.72 -33.64
CA TYR A 492 -7.14 -4.33 -32.59
C TYR A 492 -6.64 -5.55 -31.79
N ASP A 493 -7.48 -6.57 -31.65
CA ASP A 493 -7.13 -7.83 -30.95
C ASP A 493 -6.05 -8.64 -31.69
N ASP A 494 -5.96 -8.48 -33.01
CA ASP A 494 -4.95 -9.15 -33.85
C ASP A 494 -3.59 -8.42 -33.82
N ILE A 495 -3.55 -7.21 -33.26
CA ILE A 495 -2.33 -6.39 -33.20
C ILE A 495 -1.66 -6.62 -31.83
N PRO A 496 -0.50 -7.30 -31.78
CA PRO A 496 0.14 -7.62 -30.50
C PRO A 496 0.47 -6.35 -29.71
N ALA A 497 0.04 -6.26 -28.45
CA ALA A 497 0.24 -5.10 -27.56
C ALA A 497 -0.56 -3.83 -27.90
N PHE A 498 -1.57 -3.89 -28.78
CA PHE A 498 -2.64 -2.88 -28.78
C PHE A 498 -3.51 -3.03 -27.53
N PRO A 499 -3.99 -1.92 -26.94
CA PRO A 499 -4.85 -1.97 -25.77
C PRO A 499 -6.28 -2.42 -26.13
N PRO A 500 -6.98 -3.16 -25.25
CA PRO A 500 -8.37 -3.58 -25.46
C PRO A 500 -9.33 -2.39 -25.34
N LEU A 501 -10.31 -2.25 -26.23
CA LEU A 501 -11.35 -1.22 -26.15
C LEU A 501 -12.52 -1.65 -25.26
N HIS A 502 -13.07 -0.71 -24.49
CA HIS A 502 -14.19 -0.99 -23.59
C HIS A 502 -15.40 -0.07 -23.78
N VAL A 503 -15.26 1.06 -24.50
CA VAL A 503 -16.37 2.00 -24.74
C VAL A 503 -17.36 1.48 -25.82
N PRO A 504 -18.67 1.41 -25.52
CA PRO A 504 -19.71 1.08 -26.49
C PRO A 504 -19.69 2.01 -27.72
N GLY A 505 -19.91 1.45 -28.91
CA GLY A 505 -19.93 2.20 -30.17
C GLY A 505 -18.58 2.28 -30.91
N HIS A 506 -17.48 1.79 -30.31
CA HIS A 506 -16.19 1.63 -30.97
C HIS A 506 -15.99 0.18 -31.44
N LYS A 507 -15.81 -0.04 -32.75
CA LYS A 507 -15.67 -1.38 -33.35
C LYS A 507 -14.32 -2.03 -33.07
N GLY A 508 -13.28 -1.23 -32.83
CA GLY A 508 -11.92 -1.72 -32.60
C GLY A 508 -11.22 -2.26 -33.83
N ILE A 509 -11.38 -1.57 -34.96
CA ILE A 509 -10.82 -1.98 -36.25
C ILE A 509 -9.97 -0.84 -36.82
N MET A 510 -8.76 -1.18 -37.28
CA MET A 510 -7.93 -0.34 -38.14
C MET A 510 -8.22 -0.73 -39.59
N LEU A 511 -8.91 0.14 -40.31
CA LEU A 511 -9.42 -0.12 -41.65
C LEU A 511 -8.57 0.58 -42.71
N PHE A 512 -7.88 -0.20 -43.54
CA PHE A 512 -7.12 0.32 -44.68
C PHE A 512 -7.98 0.29 -45.95
N GLY A 513 -7.73 1.20 -46.89
CA GLY A 513 -8.39 1.21 -48.19
C GLY A 513 -8.26 2.55 -48.89
N ARG A 514 -9.29 2.94 -49.65
CA ARG A 514 -9.32 4.21 -50.38
C ARG A 514 -10.58 5.02 -50.10
N ILE A 515 -10.44 6.35 -50.06
CA ILE A 515 -11.59 7.27 -50.10
C ILE A 515 -11.24 8.39 -51.07
N ALA A 516 -12.10 8.63 -52.07
CA ALA A 516 -11.90 9.68 -53.06
C ALA A 516 -10.52 9.65 -53.73
N GLY A 517 -10.02 8.44 -54.02
CA GLY A 517 -8.72 8.22 -54.67
C GLY A 517 -7.50 8.21 -53.72
N HIS A 518 -7.62 8.70 -52.48
CA HIS A 518 -6.54 8.68 -51.50
C HIS A 518 -6.42 7.34 -50.79
N ARG A 519 -5.20 6.90 -50.49
CA ARG A 519 -4.97 5.76 -49.58
C ARG A 519 -5.16 6.20 -48.13
N VAL A 520 -6.08 5.54 -47.42
CA VAL A 520 -6.47 5.93 -46.07
C VAL A 520 -6.30 4.80 -45.07
N VAL A 521 -6.16 5.19 -43.80
CA VAL A 521 -6.33 4.30 -42.64
C VAL A 521 -7.34 4.95 -41.67
N CYS A 522 -8.52 4.36 -41.47
CA CYS A 522 -9.51 4.79 -40.45
C CYS A 522 -9.45 3.91 -39.21
N LEU A 523 -9.37 4.55 -38.05
CA LEU A 523 -9.55 3.92 -36.75
C LEU A 523 -11.04 3.96 -36.39
N GLN A 524 -11.75 2.84 -36.58
CA GLN A 524 -13.15 2.69 -36.14
C GLN A 524 -13.19 2.35 -34.66
N GLY A 525 -12.74 3.27 -33.82
CA GLY A 525 -12.39 2.97 -32.44
C GLY A 525 -11.28 3.87 -31.94
N ARG A 526 -11.51 4.68 -30.91
CA ARG A 526 -10.42 5.42 -30.24
C ARG A 526 -10.30 4.99 -28.79
N PHE A 527 -9.12 5.23 -28.24
CA PHE A 527 -8.81 5.00 -26.85
C PHE A 527 -9.08 6.27 -26.06
N HIS A 528 -9.93 6.20 -25.03
CA HIS A 528 -10.14 7.35 -24.15
C HIS A 528 -9.25 7.27 -22.92
N PRO A 529 -8.63 8.38 -22.49
CA PRO A 529 -7.74 8.37 -21.31
C PRO A 529 -8.42 7.90 -20.02
N TYR A 530 -9.72 8.14 -19.86
CA TYR A 530 -10.48 7.66 -18.70
C TYR A 530 -10.58 6.13 -18.63
N GLU A 531 -10.31 5.38 -19.72
CA GLU A 531 -10.25 3.91 -19.74
C GLU A 531 -8.87 3.37 -19.31
N TYR A 532 -7.84 4.21 -19.31
CA TYR A 532 -6.44 3.78 -19.18
C TYR A 532 -5.66 4.59 -18.15
N ASP A 533 -6.25 4.88 -16.99
CA ASP A 533 -5.60 5.60 -15.87
C ASP A 533 -4.97 6.94 -16.31
N MET A 534 -5.63 7.66 -17.22
CA MET A 534 -5.13 8.90 -17.83
C MET A 534 -3.81 8.75 -18.60
N ASN A 535 -3.50 7.55 -19.11
CA ASN A 535 -2.34 7.29 -19.96
C ASN A 535 -2.54 7.81 -21.39
N LEU A 536 -2.28 9.11 -21.57
CA LEU A 536 -2.44 9.81 -22.84
C LEU A 536 -1.46 9.34 -23.92
N ALA A 537 -0.26 8.89 -23.53
CA ALA A 537 0.73 8.37 -24.49
C ALA A 537 0.29 7.07 -25.13
N LEU A 538 -0.39 6.20 -24.36
CA LEU A 538 -1.03 5.00 -24.87
C LEU A 538 -2.20 5.34 -25.80
N CYS A 539 -3.06 6.30 -25.41
CA CYS A 539 -4.21 6.68 -26.23
C CYS A 539 -3.79 7.31 -27.57
N ALA A 540 -2.68 8.05 -27.59
CA ALA A 540 -2.12 8.65 -28.80
C ALA A 540 -1.17 7.72 -29.59
N LEU A 541 -0.91 6.49 -29.12
CA LEU A 541 -0.03 5.53 -29.78
C LEU A 541 -0.40 5.25 -31.25
N PRO A 542 -1.69 5.11 -31.63
CA PRO A 542 -2.07 4.86 -33.02
C PRO A 542 -1.61 5.96 -33.97
N VAL A 543 -1.50 7.22 -33.53
CA VAL A 543 -0.99 8.31 -34.36
C VAL A 543 0.46 8.08 -34.78
N ARG A 544 1.31 7.63 -33.84
CA ARG A 544 2.71 7.29 -34.16
C ARG A 544 2.82 6.06 -35.06
N VAL A 545 1.90 5.10 -34.91
CA VAL A 545 1.81 3.93 -35.79
C VAL A 545 1.42 4.35 -37.21
N MET A 546 0.39 5.20 -37.36
CA MET A 546 -0.02 5.74 -38.66
C MET A 546 1.08 6.60 -39.29
N HIS A 547 1.85 7.36 -38.49
CA HIS A 547 3.02 8.08 -38.98
C HIS A 547 4.04 7.13 -39.64
N GLN A 548 4.29 5.96 -39.05
CA GLN A 548 5.15 4.93 -39.65
C GLN A 548 4.59 4.34 -40.95
N PHE A 549 3.28 4.46 -41.19
CA PHE A 549 2.64 4.09 -42.46
C PHE A 549 2.76 5.17 -43.56
N GLY A 550 3.23 6.36 -43.20
CA GLY A 550 3.50 7.45 -44.14
C GLY A 550 2.40 8.51 -44.22
N ILE A 551 1.47 8.56 -43.27
CA ILE A 551 0.42 9.57 -43.30
C ILE A 551 1.03 10.98 -43.20
N LYS A 552 0.48 11.90 -43.99
CA LYS A 552 0.86 13.33 -43.99
C LYS A 552 -0.24 14.22 -43.43
N THR A 553 -1.48 13.72 -43.46
CA THR A 553 -2.67 14.41 -42.98
C THR A 553 -3.46 13.50 -42.04
N LEU A 554 -3.99 14.06 -40.96
CA LEU A 554 -4.84 13.40 -39.99
C LEU A 554 -6.18 14.10 -39.88
N PHE A 555 -7.26 13.37 -40.11
CA PHE A 555 -8.62 13.82 -39.84
C PHE A 555 -9.04 13.25 -38.48
N VAL A 556 -9.33 14.11 -37.51
CA VAL A 556 -9.80 13.67 -36.19
C VAL A 556 -11.22 14.15 -35.95
N SER A 557 -12.06 13.27 -35.43
CA SER A 557 -13.45 13.62 -35.13
C SER A 557 -13.92 13.20 -33.75
N ASN A 558 -14.82 13.96 -33.15
CA ASN A 558 -15.39 13.62 -31.84
C ASN A 558 -16.87 14.03 -31.73
N ALA A 559 -17.56 13.46 -30.75
CA ALA A 559 -18.77 14.04 -30.19
C ALA A 559 -18.38 15.06 -29.12
N ALA A 560 -19.11 16.17 -29.07
CA ALA A 560 -18.84 17.25 -28.14
C ALA A 560 -20.12 17.92 -27.63
N GLY A 561 -20.06 18.43 -26.40
CA GLY A 561 -21.05 19.34 -25.85
C GLY A 561 -20.83 20.76 -26.36
N GLY A 562 -21.86 21.36 -26.95
CA GLY A 562 -21.80 22.71 -27.51
C GLY A 562 -22.07 23.79 -26.45
N MET A 563 -21.17 24.75 -26.28
CA MET A 563 -21.30 25.86 -25.32
C MET A 563 -21.68 27.20 -25.95
N LYS A 564 -21.50 27.31 -27.27
CA LYS A 564 -21.88 28.48 -28.04
C LYS A 564 -23.39 28.54 -28.20
N SER A 565 -24.00 29.70 -27.90
CA SER A 565 -25.46 29.89 -27.98
C SER A 565 -26.05 29.72 -29.38
N THR A 566 -25.22 29.79 -30.42
CA THR A 566 -25.63 29.59 -31.81
C THR A 566 -25.65 28.11 -32.22
N PHE A 567 -25.08 27.20 -31.43
CA PHE A 567 -25.06 25.78 -31.77
C PHE A 567 -26.43 25.13 -31.63
N ARG A 568 -26.69 24.20 -32.53
CA ARG A 568 -27.85 23.32 -32.55
C ARG A 568 -27.36 21.87 -32.50
N TYR A 569 -28.22 21.01 -32.00
CA TYR A 569 -27.99 19.56 -32.04
C TYR A 569 -27.71 19.09 -33.47
N GLY A 570 -26.66 18.31 -33.65
CA GLY A 570 -26.22 17.78 -34.95
C GLY A 570 -25.34 18.73 -35.77
N ASP A 571 -25.11 19.99 -35.33
CA ASP A 571 -24.18 20.89 -36.00
C ASP A 571 -22.76 20.30 -36.05
N LEU A 572 -22.01 20.64 -37.10
CA LEU A 572 -20.58 20.37 -37.17
C LEU A 572 -19.79 21.63 -36.79
N MET A 573 -18.73 21.44 -36.01
CA MET A 573 -17.77 22.48 -35.67
C MET A 573 -16.37 22.07 -36.11
N LEU A 574 -15.74 22.86 -36.98
CA LEU A 574 -14.30 22.76 -37.22
C LEU A 574 -13.54 23.28 -36.00
N ILE A 575 -12.57 22.50 -35.55
CA ILE A 575 -11.71 22.88 -34.44
C ILE A 575 -10.61 23.78 -34.99
N LYS A 576 -10.59 25.05 -34.57
CA LYS A 576 -9.55 26.02 -34.97
C LYS A 576 -8.40 26.09 -33.98
N ASP A 577 -8.66 25.75 -32.72
CA ASP A 577 -7.69 25.68 -31.64
C ASP A 577 -8.23 24.81 -30.48
N HIS A 578 -7.40 24.49 -29.49
CA HIS A 578 -7.84 23.74 -28.33
C HIS A 578 -7.32 24.26 -26.97
N ILE A 579 -8.05 23.91 -25.91
CA ILE A 579 -7.58 23.99 -24.54
C ILE A 579 -7.38 22.56 -24.03
N PHE A 580 -6.12 22.15 -23.85
CA PHE A 580 -5.79 20.80 -23.42
C PHE A 580 -5.55 20.73 -21.90
N LEU A 581 -6.64 20.62 -21.12
CA LEU A 581 -6.57 20.72 -19.65
C LEU A 581 -5.65 19.67 -19.00
N PRO A 582 -5.71 18.37 -19.34
CA PRO A 582 -4.72 17.41 -18.85
C PRO A 582 -3.28 17.83 -19.16
N GLY A 583 -3.04 18.36 -20.36
CA GLY A 583 -1.75 18.87 -20.79
C GLY A 583 -1.23 20.00 -19.90
N LEU A 584 -2.09 20.95 -19.55
CA LEU A 584 -1.76 22.05 -18.62
C LEU A 584 -1.43 21.55 -17.21
N ALA A 585 -2.06 20.44 -16.78
CA ALA A 585 -1.80 19.79 -15.49
C ALA A 585 -0.57 18.85 -15.51
N GLY A 586 0.22 18.84 -16.59
CA GLY A 586 1.41 17.99 -16.73
C GLY A 586 1.14 16.56 -17.21
N GLN A 587 -0.10 16.25 -17.61
CA GLN A 587 -0.46 14.99 -18.25
C GLN A 587 -0.52 15.21 -19.76
N SER A 588 0.60 14.97 -20.45
CA SER A 588 0.70 15.07 -21.91
C SER A 588 1.40 13.83 -22.48
N PRO A 589 1.03 13.37 -23.70
CA PRO A 589 1.70 12.23 -24.34
C PRO A 589 3.19 12.48 -24.65
N LEU A 590 3.65 13.73 -24.52
CA LEU A 590 5.04 14.12 -24.74
C LEU A 590 5.87 14.17 -23.44
N VAL A 591 5.25 13.98 -22.27
CA VAL A 591 5.95 13.90 -20.98
C VAL A 591 6.66 12.55 -20.87
N GLY A 592 7.96 12.59 -20.60
CA GLY A 592 8.83 11.41 -20.61
C GLY A 592 10.13 11.66 -21.39
N LEU A 593 10.84 10.60 -21.77
CA LEU A 593 12.02 10.70 -22.65
C LEU A 593 11.59 11.02 -24.08
N SER A 594 12.34 11.90 -24.75
CA SER A 594 12.11 12.23 -26.15
C SER A 594 12.59 11.10 -27.06
N ASP A 595 11.85 10.85 -28.13
CA ASP A 595 12.27 9.97 -29.21
C ASP A 595 12.40 10.80 -30.50
N PRO A 596 13.62 11.10 -30.96
CA PRO A 596 13.86 12.04 -32.05
C PRO A 596 13.29 11.56 -33.39
N ARG A 597 12.93 10.27 -33.52
CA ARG A 597 12.37 9.70 -34.74
C ARG A 597 10.94 10.18 -35.01
N PHE A 598 10.24 10.67 -33.98
CA PHE A 598 8.89 11.23 -34.12
C PHE A 598 8.89 12.76 -34.17
N GLY A 599 10.04 13.43 -34.05
CA GLY A 599 10.13 14.89 -34.10
C GLY A 599 10.82 15.52 -32.88
N PRO A 600 10.77 16.86 -32.77
CA PRO A 600 11.53 17.60 -31.76
C PRO A 600 11.00 17.36 -30.34
N ARG A 601 11.86 17.62 -29.35
CA ARG A 601 11.49 17.56 -27.92
C ARG A 601 10.43 18.61 -27.56
N PHE A 602 10.67 19.83 -28.00
CA PHE A 602 9.76 20.96 -27.78
C PHE A 602 9.05 21.25 -29.11
N VAL A 603 7.74 21.01 -29.13
CA VAL A 603 6.91 21.13 -30.34
C VAL A 603 6.13 22.43 -30.23
N SER A 604 6.20 23.27 -31.26
CA SER A 604 5.29 24.42 -31.36
C SER A 604 3.87 23.92 -31.62
N VAL A 605 2.97 24.27 -30.71
CA VAL A 605 1.54 23.96 -30.79
C VAL A 605 0.72 25.15 -31.30
N HIS A 606 1.36 26.12 -31.93
CA HIS A 606 0.65 27.06 -32.81
C HIS A 606 0.30 26.37 -34.13
N ASP A 607 -0.86 26.70 -34.68
CA ASP A 607 -1.38 26.13 -35.93
C ASP A 607 -1.46 24.59 -35.86
N LEU A 608 -1.99 24.06 -34.75
CA LEU A 608 -2.27 22.63 -34.57
C LEU A 608 -3.27 22.11 -35.61
N TYR A 609 -4.24 22.96 -35.97
CA TYR A 609 -5.29 22.65 -36.94
C TYR A 609 -5.07 23.48 -38.21
N ASP A 610 -4.65 22.80 -39.28
CA ASP A 610 -4.10 23.43 -40.49
C ASP A 610 -5.12 24.39 -41.12
N LYS A 611 -4.70 25.65 -41.27
CA LYS A 611 -5.56 26.73 -41.78
C LYS A 611 -6.09 26.47 -43.19
N GLU A 612 -5.32 25.85 -44.08
CA GLU A 612 -5.73 25.62 -45.45
C GLU A 612 -6.72 24.45 -45.54
N LEU A 613 -6.53 23.39 -44.73
CA LEU A 613 -7.52 22.33 -44.58
C LEU A 613 -8.85 22.87 -44.04
N ARG A 614 -8.82 23.78 -43.06
CA ARG A 614 -10.04 24.41 -42.52
C ARG A 614 -10.76 25.27 -43.56
N LYS A 615 -10.04 26.10 -44.31
CA LYS A 615 -10.63 26.89 -45.41
C LYS A 615 -11.28 26.01 -46.48
N MET A 616 -10.62 24.91 -46.85
CA MET A 616 -11.17 23.95 -47.80
C MET A 616 -12.44 23.30 -47.25
N ALA A 617 -12.44 22.90 -45.98
CA ALA A 617 -13.63 22.35 -45.34
C ALA A 617 -14.81 23.34 -45.32
N LEU A 618 -14.55 24.63 -45.05
CA LEU A 618 -15.57 25.68 -45.13
C LEU A 618 -16.15 25.83 -46.55
N HIS A 619 -15.29 25.81 -47.57
CA HIS A 619 -15.72 25.88 -48.97
C HIS A 619 -16.61 24.68 -49.36
N VAL A 620 -16.18 23.46 -49.02
CA VAL A 620 -16.98 22.25 -49.27
C VAL A 620 -18.31 22.29 -48.50
N ALA A 621 -18.32 22.87 -47.30
CA ALA A 621 -19.55 23.00 -46.51
C ALA A 621 -20.53 23.95 -47.19
N GLU A 622 -20.05 25.06 -47.77
CA GLU A 622 -20.86 25.99 -48.55
C GLU A 622 -21.45 25.32 -49.81
N GLU A 623 -20.63 24.59 -50.58
CA GLU A 623 -21.09 23.85 -51.76
C GLU A 623 -22.15 22.79 -51.43
N GLN A 624 -22.02 22.13 -50.28
CA GLN A 624 -22.95 21.08 -49.83
C GLN A 624 -24.14 21.63 -49.01
N GLY A 625 -24.21 22.96 -48.80
CA GLY A 625 -25.24 23.57 -47.96
C GLY A 625 -25.21 23.11 -46.50
N ILE A 626 -24.04 22.71 -45.99
CA ILE A 626 -23.86 22.22 -44.63
C ILE A 626 -23.60 23.39 -43.69
N ARG A 627 -24.45 23.51 -42.66
CA ARG A 627 -24.21 24.44 -41.56
C ARG A 627 -23.00 23.98 -40.75
N ILE A 628 -21.96 24.79 -40.74
CA ILE A 628 -20.73 24.54 -40.01
C ILE A 628 -20.26 25.79 -39.28
N SER A 629 -19.53 25.62 -38.18
CA SER A 629 -18.91 26.72 -37.43
C SER A 629 -17.44 26.43 -37.17
N GLU A 630 -16.64 27.46 -36.88
CA GLU A 630 -15.27 27.28 -36.38
C GLU A 630 -15.17 27.71 -34.91
N GLY A 631 -14.50 26.91 -34.08
CA GLY A 631 -14.43 27.17 -32.65
C GLY A 631 -13.28 26.52 -31.90
N ILE A 632 -13.12 26.90 -30.63
CA ILE A 632 -12.11 26.37 -29.70
C ILE A 632 -12.70 25.16 -28.97
N TYR A 633 -11.99 24.03 -29.02
CA TYR A 633 -12.38 22.79 -28.34
C TYR A 633 -11.60 22.62 -27.04
N VAL A 634 -12.28 22.38 -25.91
CA VAL A 634 -11.61 22.02 -24.64
C VAL A 634 -11.68 20.52 -24.41
N MET A 635 -10.54 19.92 -24.07
CA MET A 635 -10.48 18.52 -23.62
C MET A 635 -10.44 18.44 -22.10
N CYS A 636 -11.43 17.76 -21.54
CA CYS A 636 -11.52 17.34 -20.14
C CYS A 636 -11.06 15.88 -19.95
N GLY A 637 -10.89 15.46 -18.70
CA GLY A 637 -10.50 14.08 -18.37
C GLY A 637 -11.64 13.06 -18.45
N GLY A 638 -12.86 13.45 -18.07
CA GLY A 638 -13.98 12.51 -17.90
C GLY A 638 -13.77 11.52 -16.73
N PRO A 639 -14.59 10.45 -16.64
CA PRO A 639 -15.71 10.11 -17.54
C PRO A 639 -17.03 10.81 -17.19
N GLN A 640 -17.13 11.49 -16.05
CA GLN A 640 -18.31 12.29 -15.74
C GLN A 640 -18.44 13.47 -16.72
N TYR A 641 -19.66 13.76 -17.14
CA TYR A 641 -19.98 15.01 -17.83
C TYR A 641 -19.80 16.20 -16.90
N GLU A 642 -19.68 17.38 -17.49
CA GLU A 642 -19.36 18.62 -16.81
C GLU A 642 -20.56 19.16 -16.03
N THR A 643 -20.26 19.71 -14.86
CA THR A 643 -21.22 20.51 -14.10
C THR A 643 -21.49 21.85 -14.80
N PRO A 644 -22.65 22.50 -14.58
CA PRO A 644 -22.92 23.83 -15.16
C PRO A 644 -21.85 24.88 -14.81
N ALA A 645 -21.20 24.76 -13.66
CA ALA A 645 -20.09 25.62 -13.24
C ALA A 645 -18.82 25.39 -14.07
N GLU A 646 -18.47 24.14 -14.38
CA GLU A 646 -17.34 23.80 -15.25
C GLU A 646 -17.60 24.27 -16.68
N VAL A 647 -18.81 24.06 -17.21
CA VAL A 647 -19.23 24.59 -18.52
C VAL A 647 -19.10 26.12 -18.55
N SER A 648 -19.57 26.81 -17.51
CA SER A 648 -19.48 28.27 -17.39
C SER A 648 -18.03 28.76 -17.36
N LEU A 649 -17.15 28.05 -16.64
CA LEU A 649 -15.72 28.32 -16.62
C LEU A 649 -15.11 28.20 -18.02
N PHE A 650 -15.37 27.11 -18.74
CA PHE A 650 -14.79 26.90 -20.06
C PHE A 650 -15.28 27.91 -21.09
N LYS A 651 -16.56 28.28 -21.03
CA LYS A 651 -17.11 29.36 -21.85
C LYS A 651 -16.45 30.71 -21.55
N MET A 652 -16.20 31.02 -20.27
CA MET A 652 -15.49 32.24 -19.88
C MET A 652 -14.04 32.27 -20.41
N LEU A 653 -13.40 31.10 -20.51
CA LEU A 653 -12.08 30.93 -21.12
C LEU A 653 -12.10 30.94 -22.66
N GLY A 654 -13.28 31.10 -23.28
CA GLY A 654 -13.44 31.21 -24.73
C GLY A 654 -13.61 29.89 -25.48
N ALA A 655 -13.86 28.77 -24.79
CA ALA A 655 -14.17 27.51 -25.45
C ALA A 655 -15.58 27.53 -26.07
N ASP A 656 -15.72 26.99 -27.28
CA ASP A 656 -16.99 26.87 -28.00
C ASP A 656 -17.62 25.47 -27.82
N ALA A 657 -16.80 24.42 -27.70
CA ALA A 657 -17.24 23.05 -27.46
C ALA A 657 -16.29 22.30 -26.51
N LEU A 658 -16.79 21.25 -25.86
CA LEU A 658 -16.04 20.44 -24.89
C LEU A 658 -16.16 18.94 -25.17
N GLY A 659 -15.17 18.16 -24.75
CA GLY A 659 -15.21 16.71 -24.84
C GLY A 659 -14.04 16.03 -24.12
N MET A 660 -13.91 14.72 -24.29
CA MET A 660 -13.01 13.89 -23.47
C MET A 660 -11.88 13.21 -24.29
N SER A 661 -11.63 13.69 -25.52
CA SER A 661 -10.66 13.07 -26.43
C SER A 661 -9.94 14.10 -27.32
N THR A 662 -9.26 13.63 -28.38
CA THR A 662 -8.71 14.43 -29.48
C THR A 662 -7.39 15.16 -29.18
N CYS A 663 -7.30 16.01 -28.15
CA CYS A 663 -6.13 16.91 -28.00
C CYS A 663 -4.78 16.19 -27.93
N HIS A 664 -4.71 15.03 -27.27
CA HIS A 664 -3.49 14.22 -27.18
C HIS A 664 -3.09 13.59 -28.52
N GLU A 665 -4.06 13.18 -29.34
CA GLU A 665 -3.82 12.66 -30.70
C GLU A 665 -3.23 13.78 -31.58
N VAL A 666 -3.81 14.99 -31.51
CA VAL A 666 -3.39 16.17 -32.28
C VAL A 666 -1.98 16.62 -31.92
N VAL A 667 -1.65 16.67 -30.62
CA VAL A 667 -0.30 17.06 -30.17
C VAL A 667 0.77 16.07 -30.66
N VAL A 668 0.46 14.77 -30.69
CA VAL A 668 1.38 13.75 -31.23
C VAL A 668 1.48 13.83 -32.75
N ALA A 669 0.37 14.10 -33.45
CA ALA A 669 0.40 14.34 -34.89
C ALA A 669 1.29 15.53 -35.24
N ARG A 670 1.16 16.62 -34.48
CA ARG A 670 2.00 17.82 -34.64
C ARG A 670 3.48 17.55 -34.36
N GLN A 671 3.80 16.74 -33.33
CA GLN A 671 5.17 16.29 -33.09
C GLN A 671 5.75 15.62 -34.33
N CYS A 672 4.96 14.75 -34.98
CA CYS A 672 5.32 13.99 -36.18
C CYS A 672 5.28 14.81 -37.48
N GLY A 673 5.00 16.12 -37.43
CA GLY A 673 4.87 16.97 -38.63
C GLY A 673 3.64 16.68 -39.49
N ILE A 674 2.63 16.00 -38.94
CA ILE A 674 1.38 15.66 -39.63
C ILE A 674 0.42 16.85 -39.56
N LYS A 675 -0.19 17.22 -40.70
CA LYS A 675 -1.24 18.24 -40.76
C LYS A 675 -2.55 17.70 -40.21
N VAL A 676 -3.31 18.51 -39.46
CA VAL A 676 -4.53 18.03 -38.81
C VAL A 676 -5.74 18.85 -39.24
N LEU A 677 -6.84 18.18 -39.57
CA LEU A 677 -8.18 18.75 -39.60
C LEU A 677 -9.01 18.11 -38.47
N GLY A 678 -9.52 18.94 -37.56
CA GLY A 678 -10.34 18.50 -36.43
C GLY A 678 -11.80 18.92 -36.59
N MET A 679 -12.73 18.01 -36.24
CA MET A 679 -14.17 18.29 -36.30
C MET A 679 -14.91 17.70 -35.10
N SER A 680 -15.80 18.49 -34.53
CA SER A 680 -16.73 18.05 -33.48
C SER A 680 -18.15 17.98 -34.03
N LEU A 681 -18.84 16.87 -33.79
CA LEU A 681 -20.29 16.77 -33.91
C LEU A 681 -20.90 17.24 -32.59
N ILE A 682 -21.74 18.27 -32.64
CA ILE A 682 -22.42 18.77 -31.44
C ILE A 682 -23.56 17.84 -31.09
N THR A 683 -23.36 17.00 -30.08
CA THR A 683 -24.30 15.94 -29.68
C THR A 683 -25.23 16.34 -28.55
N ASN A 684 -24.93 17.45 -27.86
CA ASN A 684 -25.78 18.03 -26.83
C ASN A 684 -25.41 19.51 -26.68
N ILE A 685 -26.34 20.31 -26.16
CA ILE A 685 -26.09 21.73 -25.84
C ILE A 685 -25.84 21.83 -24.34
N ALA A 686 -24.72 22.42 -23.96
CA ALA A 686 -24.29 22.49 -22.58
C ALA A 686 -25.22 23.40 -21.77
N ASN A 687 -25.63 22.91 -20.60
CA ASN A 687 -26.49 23.65 -19.69
C ASN A 687 -25.65 24.49 -18.72
N PHE A 688 -25.99 25.77 -18.60
CA PHE A 688 -25.34 26.73 -17.71
C PHE A 688 -26.10 26.94 -16.39
N ASP A 689 -27.33 26.44 -16.30
CA ASP A 689 -28.21 26.64 -15.14
C ASP A 689 -27.87 25.65 -14.02
N THR A 690 -27.58 26.17 -12.83
CA THR A 690 -27.29 25.37 -11.64
C THR A 690 -28.55 24.90 -10.90
N GLU A 691 -29.69 25.54 -11.12
CA GLU A 691 -30.96 25.23 -10.46
C GLU A 691 -31.80 24.26 -11.30
N ASN A 692 -31.73 24.37 -12.63
CA ASN A 692 -32.43 23.49 -13.56
C ASN A 692 -31.48 22.48 -14.21
N ALA A 693 -31.14 21.42 -13.48
CA ALA A 693 -30.26 20.37 -14.00
C ALA A 693 -30.89 19.63 -15.20
N VAL A 694 -30.08 19.38 -16.22
CA VAL A 694 -30.43 18.54 -17.37
C VAL A 694 -29.58 17.28 -17.29
N GLU A 695 -30.21 16.12 -17.43
CA GLU A 695 -29.50 14.86 -17.51
C GLU A 695 -28.86 14.72 -18.89
N VAL A 696 -27.56 14.43 -18.94
CA VAL A 696 -26.82 14.16 -20.18
C VAL A 696 -26.49 12.67 -20.19
N THR A 697 -26.97 11.97 -21.21
CA THR A 697 -26.80 10.51 -21.31
C THR A 697 -25.90 10.13 -22.48
N HIS A 698 -25.26 8.96 -22.39
CA HIS A 698 -24.43 8.46 -23.48
C HIS A 698 -25.30 8.03 -24.68
N GLU A 699 -26.52 7.58 -24.41
CA GLU A 699 -27.53 7.18 -25.39
C GLU A 699 -27.90 8.34 -26.33
N GLU A 700 -28.09 9.55 -25.79
CA GLU A 700 -28.33 10.76 -26.60
C GLU A 700 -27.18 11.07 -27.54
N VAL A 701 -25.93 10.86 -27.09
CA VAL A 701 -24.72 11.02 -27.89
C VAL A 701 -24.68 10.00 -29.03
N LEU A 702 -25.01 8.74 -28.74
CA LEU A 702 -25.06 7.67 -29.74
C LEU A 702 -26.20 7.89 -30.76
N GLN A 703 -27.33 8.42 -30.31
CA GLN A 703 -28.44 8.76 -31.20
C GLN A 703 -28.06 9.92 -32.14
N ALA A 704 -27.46 10.99 -31.61
CA ALA A 704 -26.97 12.13 -32.39
C ALA A 704 -26.00 11.66 -33.48
N ALA A 705 -25.09 10.77 -33.08
CA ALA A 705 -24.10 10.16 -33.93
C ALA A 705 -24.74 9.36 -35.08
N LYS A 706 -25.76 8.57 -34.78
CA LYS A 706 -26.46 7.74 -35.77
C LYS A 706 -27.23 8.60 -36.78
N GLU A 707 -27.91 9.65 -36.31
CA GLU A 707 -28.73 10.53 -37.14
C GLU A 707 -27.88 11.40 -38.07
N ASN A 708 -26.74 11.90 -37.60
CA ASN A 708 -25.91 12.87 -38.32
C ASN A 708 -24.66 12.26 -38.98
N GLY A 709 -24.30 11.03 -38.63
CA GLY A 709 -23.04 10.40 -39.04
C GLY A 709 -22.90 10.23 -40.55
N LYS A 710 -23.99 9.91 -41.27
CA LYS A 710 -23.96 9.80 -42.74
C LYS A 710 -23.64 11.14 -43.41
N ARG A 711 -24.27 12.23 -42.94
CA ARG A 711 -24.00 13.59 -43.42
C ARG A 711 -22.57 14.00 -43.14
N ALA A 712 -22.09 13.75 -41.92
CA ALA A 712 -20.71 14.07 -41.54
C ALA A 712 -19.68 13.24 -42.33
N ALA A 713 -19.96 11.97 -42.61
CA ALA A 713 -19.11 11.12 -43.43
C ALA A 713 -19.06 11.58 -44.90
N ALA A 714 -20.23 11.93 -45.49
CA ALA A 714 -20.30 12.49 -46.83
C ALA A 714 -19.53 13.81 -46.95
N PHE A 715 -19.61 14.66 -45.93
CA PHE A 715 -18.83 15.89 -45.84
C PHE A 715 -17.33 15.63 -45.87
N VAL A 716 -16.83 14.69 -45.04
CA VAL A 716 -15.41 14.31 -45.05
C VAL A 716 -14.99 13.75 -46.41
N LYS A 717 -15.81 12.91 -47.06
CA LYS A 717 -15.53 12.43 -48.43
C LYS A 717 -15.45 13.59 -49.43
N GLY A 718 -16.30 14.60 -49.29
CA GLY A 718 -16.26 15.83 -50.10
C GLY A 718 -14.95 16.60 -49.93
N ILE A 719 -14.47 16.76 -48.68
CA ILE A 719 -13.18 17.41 -48.40
C ILE A 719 -12.04 16.62 -49.05
N LEU A 720 -12.04 15.30 -48.90
CA LEU A 720 -11.02 14.45 -49.51
C LEU A 720 -11.03 14.53 -51.05
N ALA A 721 -12.22 14.59 -51.66
CA ALA A 721 -12.34 14.78 -53.10
C ALA A 721 -11.80 16.15 -53.55
N GLU A 722 -12.07 17.21 -52.79
CA GLU A 722 -11.56 18.55 -53.08
C GLU A 722 -10.03 18.63 -52.88
N MET A 723 -9.48 17.94 -51.87
CA MET A 723 -8.03 17.78 -51.73
C MET A 723 -7.42 17.15 -52.98
N LYS A 724 -8.03 16.08 -53.50
CA LYS A 724 -7.55 15.38 -54.69
C LYS A 724 -7.55 16.24 -55.95
N LYS A 725 -8.50 17.15 -56.10
CA LYS A 725 -8.56 18.07 -57.25
C LYS A 725 -7.45 19.13 -57.24
N ARG A 726 -6.89 19.44 -56.06
CA ARG A 726 -5.86 20.49 -55.89
C ARG A 726 -4.42 19.94 -55.89
N GLU A 727 -4.27 18.61 -55.88
CA GLU A 727 -3.01 17.91 -56.15
C GLU A 727 -2.77 17.78 -57.65
#